data_AF-A0A931KEI7-F1
#
_entry.id   AF-A0A931KEI7-F1
#
_cell.length_a   1.000
_cell.length_b   1.000
_cell.length_c   1.000
_cell.angle_alpha   90.00
_cell.angle_beta   90.00
_cell.angle_gamma   90.00
#
_symmetry.space_group_name_H-M   'P 1'
#
loop_
_entity.id
_entity.type
_entity.pdbx_description
1 polymer ?
#
loop_
_entity_poly.entity_id
_entity_poly.type
_entity_poly.pdbx_seq_one_letter_code
_entity_poly.pdbx_strand_id
1 'polypeptide(L)'
;MAPLRIRLELLRKLHAIDPTNIGWADDLRLFERKRLAEIEKEASAAENAGELSKLERLANEIQESEWTESPPDALVASIRTSLKGIRLKRHREATRELLNKADAAFREKDKEAAREPLELIATNLAKDPKALDDSKLRIYHEIRNWLEALEAAAEADRLYRDQLILLDRGLDDRIGIRKLEPIYESIRRMERPISEQLEKRYLRYRAESSESDSRKFKLRIGAALIALFSIAGALGTVSMTNSWKRRVNEAELAIGQLLASENVDGAEKEIERLETESPWIAHDPIIAARKTEVAKARAEEERRKETFEMTFAGFNAAFDQRNKTGALNDVDALDFVRKLLNDAKLLMDGNLAKLDDERTRLSTLMTELTEIESKLQIKANEAFLEEIAPVEQALRELNPAIANEDALDKIRRMLQKLDALLRNAEQVEAPVKQGAGPLKVKLEQARDSMIERIKANREFGEIVKTVGDSKKFRAALQAYVNRNQGKADAIAIQGMIDRQGGFWEPLEAMTAMQRKFASLDVANLSKLKGNDANALHSVWGQLKTALPWHPSFSDLNGKPLEDPWIERMVRAIAVRSEANNDQSPTERIVGKEGLGHPAFIDTAYLAVMPLDKNNVEFMAYYLVKKPQQNQVNQAAIQGIRYEDLQLSKTVQTKVLNNQIAFGKFDNFESPVRKIATPLRRNGLRVAIGFEWESRALEFISQVRDDDKIDALAKYYLLRQIVQAAVDGSPILATVLKDYRVKLLEAGVANPLNFVDPHSTDARNAFGRIRNFRLFNNADFVASLQKELKDLPRPDTGSIFYPAAVVNPNLDGLIPIAGDSSIGDGDLHYLDTSGPRPQFVPIGKKQGAQLDFEKKILEKRVPMEILWVGVRK
;
A
#
# COMPACT_ATOMS: atom_id res chain seq x y z
N MET A 1 -45.80 -9.66 -39.41
CA MET A 1 -44.81 -10.77 -39.46
C MET A 1 -44.37 -11.09 -38.04
N ALA A 2 -44.13 -12.36 -37.72
CA ALA A 2 -43.66 -12.76 -36.39
C ALA A 2 -42.22 -12.26 -36.10
N PRO A 3 -41.87 -11.95 -34.83
CA PRO A 3 -40.51 -11.62 -34.42
C PRO A 3 -39.47 -12.64 -34.92
N LEU A 4 -38.26 -12.17 -35.26
CA LEU A 4 -37.22 -13.02 -35.83
C LEU A 4 -36.81 -14.16 -34.88
N ARG A 5 -36.77 -13.90 -33.57
CA ARG A 5 -36.51 -14.92 -32.54
C ARG A 5 -37.50 -16.09 -32.60
N ILE A 6 -38.80 -15.81 -32.68
CA ILE A 6 -39.84 -16.86 -32.73
C ILE A 6 -39.70 -17.68 -34.02
N ARG A 7 -39.38 -17.01 -35.14
CA ARG A 7 -39.12 -17.69 -36.41
C ARG A 7 -37.89 -18.59 -36.34
N LEU A 8 -36.81 -18.14 -35.68
CA LEU A 8 -35.60 -18.93 -35.44
C LEU A 8 -35.87 -20.16 -34.58
N GLU A 9 -36.62 -20.01 -33.48
CA GLU A 9 -37.00 -21.14 -32.63
C GLU A 9 -37.79 -22.21 -33.41
N LEU A 10 -38.72 -21.79 -34.28
CA LEU A 10 -39.46 -22.71 -35.15
C LEU A 10 -38.53 -23.37 -36.18
N LEU A 11 -37.64 -22.60 -36.81
CA LEU A 11 -36.72 -23.10 -37.83
C LEU A 11 -35.71 -24.10 -37.25
N ARG A 12 -35.23 -23.88 -36.02
CA ARG A 12 -34.41 -24.83 -35.27
C ARG A 12 -35.17 -26.14 -35.01
N LYS A 13 -36.44 -26.06 -34.62
CA LYS A 13 -37.29 -27.26 -34.43
C LYS A 13 -37.50 -28.02 -35.74
N LEU A 14 -37.73 -27.31 -36.86
CA LEU A 14 -37.86 -27.93 -38.18
C LEU A 14 -36.54 -28.60 -38.59
N HIS A 15 -35.42 -27.89 -38.52
CA HIS A 15 -34.09 -28.45 -38.82
C HIS A 15 -33.74 -29.65 -37.94
N ALA A 16 -34.14 -29.66 -36.66
CA ALA A 16 -33.95 -30.82 -35.79
C ALA A 16 -34.79 -32.05 -36.20
N ILE A 17 -35.95 -31.84 -36.85
CA ILE A 17 -36.82 -32.91 -37.35
C ILE A 17 -36.29 -33.51 -38.66
N ASP A 18 -35.75 -32.69 -39.57
CA ASP A 18 -35.09 -33.17 -40.80
C ASP A 18 -33.77 -32.40 -41.04
N PRO A 19 -32.65 -32.93 -40.49
CA PRO A 19 -31.32 -32.34 -40.66
C PRO A 19 -30.75 -32.48 -42.08
N THR A 20 -31.36 -33.30 -42.95
CA THR A 20 -30.85 -33.54 -44.31
C THR A 20 -31.31 -32.48 -45.30
N ASN A 21 -32.30 -31.67 -44.91
CA ASN A 21 -32.80 -30.57 -45.72
C ASN A 21 -31.83 -29.37 -45.73
N ILE A 22 -31.01 -29.29 -46.78
CA ILE A 22 -30.01 -28.22 -46.99
C ILE A 22 -30.66 -26.82 -46.95
N GLY A 23 -31.89 -26.68 -47.44
CA GLY A 23 -32.60 -25.40 -47.45
C GLY A 23 -32.86 -24.86 -46.05
N TRP A 24 -33.21 -25.73 -45.09
CA TRP A 24 -33.42 -25.33 -43.70
C TRP A 24 -32.13 -24.93 -43.00
N ALA A 25 -31.01 -25.59 -43.31
CA ALA A 25 -29.71 -25.21 -42.78
C ALA A 25 -29.24 -23.83 -43.30
N ASP A 26 -29.43 -23.55 -44.59
CA ASP A 26 -29.08 -22.26 -45.18
C ASP A 26 -29.97 -21.11 -44.67
N ASP A 27 -31.28 -21.35 -44.58
CA ASP A 27 -32.23 -20.40 -43.98
C ASP A 27 -31.90 -20.15 -42.50
N LEU A 28 -31.51 -21.20 -41.75
CA LEU A 28 -31.13 -21.07 -40.35
C LEU A 28 -29.92 -20.16 -40.19
N ARG A 29 -28.84 -20.39 -40.95
CA ARG A 29 -27.66 -19.51 -40.96
C ARG A 29 -28.00 -18.08 -41.38
N LEU A 30 -28.87 -17.91 -42.36
CA LEU A 30 -29.30 -16.57 -42.82
C LEU A 30 -30.08 -15.82 -41.72
N PHE A 31 -30.99 -16.52 -41.02
CA PHE A 31 -31.79 -15.94 -39.95
C PHE A 31 -30.95 -15.67 -38.70
N GLU A 32 -30.01 -16.54 -38.36
CA GLU A 32 -29.07 -16.36 -37.25
C GLU A 32 -28.19 -15.12 -37.47
N ARG A 33 -27.61 -14.95 -38.66
CA ARG A 33 -26.85 -13.74 -39.01
C ARG A 33 -27.67 -12.46 -38.90
N LYS A 34 -28.93 -12.49 -39.36
CA LYS A 34 -29.86 -11.34 -39.18
C LYS A 34 -30.18 -11.08 -37.72
N ARG A 35 -30.37 -12.13 -36.91
CA ARG A 35 -30.67 -11.99 -35.48
C ARG A 35 -29.49 -11.45 -34.69
N LEU A 36 -28.27 -11.88 -35.00
CA LEU A 36 -27.06 -11.32 -34.38
C LEU A 36 -26.92 -9.82 -34.67
N ALA A 37 -27.24 -9.36 -35.89
CA ALA A 37 -27.27 -7.93 -36.23
C ALA A 37 -28.41 -7.17 -35.51
N GLU A 38 -29.57 -7.81 -35.28
CA GLU A 38 -30.62 -7.23 -34.42
C GLU A 38 -30.17 -7.13 -32.96
N ILE A 39 -29.53 -8.18 -32.41
CA ILE A 39 -29.02 -8.21 -31.04
C ILE A 39 -27.97 -7.12 -30.85
N GLU A 40 -27.08 -6.87 -31.80
CA GLU A 40 -26.12 -5.76 -31.75
C GLU A 40 -26.80 -4.41 -31.62
N LYS A 41 -27.82 -4.13 -32.46
CA LYS A 41 -28.60 -2.89 -32.40
C LYS A 41 -29.39 -2.77 -31.10
N GLU A 42 -30.02 -3.86 -30.67
CA GLU A 42 -30.78 -3.91 -29.42
C GLU A 42 -29.88 -3.72 -28.19
N ALA A 43 -28.67 -4.28 -28.20
CA ALA A 43 -27.69 -4.14 -27.15
C ALA A 43 -27.17 -2.71 -27.05
N SER A 44 -26.82 -2.09 -28.18
CA SER A 44 -26.41 -0.68 -28.21
C SER A 44 -27.53 0.25 -27.72
N ALA A 45 -28.78 0.01 -28.14
CA ALA A 45 -29.93 0.76 -27.65
C ALA A 45 -30.16 0.55 -26.15
N ALA A 46 -30.04 -0.69 -25.66
CA ALA A 46 -30.18 -1.01 -24.24
C ALA A 46 -29.06 -0.40 -23.38
N GLU A 47 -27.83 -0.36 -23.89
CA GLU A 47 -26.70 0.30 -23.23
C GLU A 47 -26.95 1.80 -23.08
N ASN A 48 -27.34 2.48 -24.17
CA ASN A 48 -27.65 3.90 -24.17
C ASN A 48 -28.83 4.24 -23.24
N ALA A 49 -29.82 3.37 -23.17
CA ALA A 49 -30.98 3.51 -22.29
C ALA A 49 -30.71 3.07 -20.83
N GLY A 50 -29.58 2.43 -20.53
CA GLY A 50 -29.30 1.89 -19.19
C GLY A 50 -30.17 0.67 -18.79
N GLU A 51 -30.71 -0.06 -19.77
CA GLU A 51 -31.62 -1.19 -19.58
C GLU A 51 -30.89 -2.50 -19.26
N LEU A 52 -30.44 -2.63 -18.01
CA LEU A 52 -29.70 -3.82 -17.54
C LEU A 52 -30.41 -5.14 -17.87
N SER A 53 -31.71 -5.26 -17.56
CA SER A 53 -32.47 -6.50 -17.77
C SER A 53 -32.64 -6.86 -19.25
N LYS A 54 -32.55 -5.89 -20.17
CA LYS A 54 -32.56 -6.18 -21.61
C LYS A 54 -31.20 -6.73 -22.04
N LEU A 55 -30.11 -6.12 -21.60
CA LEU A 55 -28.76 -6.62 -21.86
C LEU A 55 -28.52 -8.03 -21.28
N GLU A 56 -29.04 -8.32 -20.09
CA GLU A 56 -28.92 -9.66 -19.48
C GLU A 56 -29.66 -10.72 -20.31
N ARG A 57 -30.87 -10.38 -20.79
CA ARG A 57 -31.62 -11.27 -21.70
C ARG A 57 -30.87 -11.49 -23.01
N LEU A 58 -30.28 -10.45 -23.61
CA LEU A 58 -29.49 -10.57 -24.85
C LEU A 58 -28.21 -11.39 -24.63
N ALA A 59 -27.54 -11.21 -23.49
CA ALA A 59 -26.36 -12.01 -23.13
C ALA A 59 -26.69 -13.49 -22.96
N ASN A 60 -27.80 -13.80 -22.28
CA ASN A 60 -28.30 -15.17 -22.15
C ASN A 60 -28.72 -15.75 -23.49
N GLU A 61 -29.41 -14.98 -24.35
CA GLU A 61 -29.80 -15.42 -25.70
C GLU A 61 -28.57 -15.82 -26.54
N ILE A 62 -27.46 -15.09 -26.40
CA ILE A 62 -26.18 -15.41 -27.06
C ILE A 62 -25.51 -16.65 -26.44
N GLN A 63 -25.55 -16.82 -25.11
CA GLN A 63 -24.87 -17.94 -24.41
C GLN A 63 -25.62 -19.27 -24.47
N GLU A 64 -26.96 -19.25 -24.37
CA GLU A 64 -27.79 -20.46 -24.21
C GLU A 64 -28.23 -21.03 -25.56
N SER A 65 -28.21 -20.24 -26.63
CA SER A 65 -28.66 -20.70 -27.95
C SER A 65 -27.62 -21.60 -28.62
N GLU A 66 -28.09 -22.74 -29.16
CA GLU A 66 -27.35 -23.58 -30.10
C GLU A 66 -27.20 -22.87 -31.45
N TRP A 67 -26.36 -21.85 -31.50
CA TRP A 67 -26.05 -21.16 -32.74
C TRP A 67 -25.31 -22.09 -33.70
N THR A 68 -25.76 -22.17 -34.95
CA THR A 68 -25.09 -22.96 -36.00
C THR A 68 -23.77 -22.29 -36.39
N GLU A 69 -23.76 -20.95 -36.41
CA GLU A 69 -22.56 -20.12 -36.54
C GLU A 69 -22.30 -19.43 -35.21
N SER A 70 -21.13 -19.66 -34.60
CA SER A 70 -20.80 -19.03 -33.32
C SER A 70 -20.93 -17.50 -33.39
N PRO A 71 -21.58 -16.85 -32.40
CA PRO A 71 -21.70 -15.40 -32.36
C PRO A 71 -20.32 -14.71 -32.44
N PRO A 72 -20.17 -13.58 -33.15
CA PRO A 72 -18.90 -12.86 -33.22
C PRO A 72 -18.37 -12.50 -31.83
N ASP A 73 -17.12 -12.87 -31.53
CA ASP A 73 -16.49 -12.61 -30.22
C ASP A 73 -16.55 -11.12 -29.82
N ALA A 74 -16.46 -10.22 -30.80
CA ALA A 74 -16.59 -8.77 -30.60
C ALA A 74 -17.97 -8.38 -30.03
N LEU A 75 -19.05 -8.99 -30.52
CA LEU A 75 -20.41 -8.74 -30.03
C LEU A 75 -20.58 -9.27 -28.59
N VAL A 76 -20.08 -10.49 -28.32
CA VAL A 76 -20.10 -11.09 -26.99
C VAL A 76 -19.32 -10.22 -25.98
N ALA A 77 -18.13 -9.76 -26.36
CA ALA A 77 -17.29 -8.90 -25.55
C ALA A 77 -17.92 -7.52 -25.32
N SER A 78 -18.54 -6.94 -26.36
CA SER A 78 -19.28 -5.67 -26.27
C SER A 78 -20.41 -5.78 -25.25
N ILE A 79 -21.32 -6.75 -25.39
CA ILE A 79 -22.47 -6.92 -24.47
C ILE A 79 -22.01 -7.16 -23.03
N ARG A 80 -20.97 -7.97 -22.81
CA ARG A 80 -20.40 -8.20 -21.47
C ARG A 80 -19.80 -6.92 -20.87
N THR A 81 -19.15 -6.11 -21.69
CA THR A 81 -18.57 -4.82 -21.27
C THR A 81 -19.68 -3.83 -20.91
N SER A 82 -20.71 -3.71 -21.74
CA SER A 82 -21.89 -2.86 -21.48
C SER A 82 -22.64 -3.30 -20.21
N LEU A 83 -22.82 -4.62 -20.01
CA LEU A 83 -23.40 -5.18 -18.78
C LEU A 83 -22.59 -4.80 -17.53
N LYS A 84 -21.26 -5.00 -17.57
CA LYS A 84 -20.37 -4.64 -16.47
C LYS A 84 -20.43 -3.14 -16.20
N GLY A 85 -20.42 -2.30 -17.24
CA GLY A 85 -20.51 -0.85 -17.16
C GLY A 85 -21.80 -0.37 -16.49
N ILE A 86 -22.95 -0.89 -16.91
CA ILE A 86 -24.26 -0.52 -16.34
C ILE A 86 -24.40 -1.02 -14.89
N ARG A 87 -23.98 -2.27 -14.60
CA ARG A 87 -23.98 -2.79 -13.23
C ARG A 87 -23.14 -1.92 -12.31
N LEU A 88 -21.95 -1.53 -12.76
CA LEU A 88 -21.06 -0.64 -12.02
C LEU A 88 -21.71 0.74 -11.81
N LYS A 89 -22.32 1.33 -12.84
CA LYS A 89 -23.01 2.61 -12.75
C LYS A 89 -24.15 2.57 -11.71
N ARG A 90 -25.02 1.55 -11.76
CA ARG A 90 -26.11 1.36 -10.78
C ARG A 90 -25.58 1.14 -9.37
N HIS A 91 -24.51 0.35 -9.21
CA HIS A 91 -23.87 0.12 -7.92
C HIS A 91 -23.33 1.42 -7.30
N ARG A 92 -22.73 2.28 -8.13
CA ARG A 92 -22.26 3.62 -7.73
C ARG A 92 -23.39 4.55 -7.34
N GLU A 93 -24.49 4.54 -8.09
CA GLU A 93 -25.69 5.32 -7.79
C GLU A 93 -26.29 4.89 -6.45
N ALA A 94 -26.49 3.58 -6.23
CA ALA A 94 -26.97 3.04 -4.96
C ALA A 94 -26.05 3.39 -3.78
N THR A 95 -24.72 3.29 -3.98
CA THR A 95 -23.75 3.68 -2.93
C THR A 95 -23.84 5.17 -2.59
N ARG A 96 -24.12 6.02 -3.58
CA ARG A 96 -24.31 7.46 -3.37
C ARG A 96 -25.60 7.76 -2.61
N GLU A 97 -26.69 7.06 -2.92
CA GLU A 97 -27.94 7.20 -2.17
C GLU A 97 -27.78 6.77 -0.71
N LEU A 98 -27.06 5.67 -0.46
CA LEU A 98 -26.74 5.23 0.90
C LEU A 98 -25.88 6.28 1.62
N LEU A 99 -24.89 6.87 0.96
CA LEU A 99 -24.07 7.93 1.57
C LEU A 99 -24.92 9.15 1.93
N ASN A 100 -25.89 9.53 1.09
CA ASN A 100 -26.80 10.63 1.41
C ASN A 100 -27.67 10.32 2.64
N LYS A 101 -28.13 9.06 2.79
CA LYS A 101 -28.86 8.62 4.00
C LYS A 101 -27.97 8.65 5.24
N ALA A 102 -26.74 8.17 5.12
CA ALA A 102 -25.75 8.20 6.21
C ALA A 102 -25.42 9.64 6.63
N ASP A 103 -25.22 10.55 5.67
CA ASP A 103 -24.96 11.98 5.93
C ASP A 103 -26.16 12.67 6.57
N ALA A 104 -27.39 12.34 6.16
CA ALA A 104 -28.60 12.85 6.82
C ALA A 104 -28.67 12.39 8.29
N ALA A 105 -28.49 11.09 8.55
CA ALA A 105 -28.46 10.54 9.91
C ALA A 105 -27.34 11.13 10.76
N PHE A 106 -26.16 11.37 10.18
CA PHE A 106 -25.04 12.04 10.84
C PHE A 106 -25.37 13.47 11.27
N ARG A 107 -26.01 14.26 10.38
CA ARG A 107 -26.45 15.63 10.68
C ARG A 107 -27.52 15.68 11.77
N GLU A 108 -28.41 14.71 11.80
CA GLU A 108 -29.44 14.54 12.83
C GLU A 108 -28.90 13.90 14.13
N LYS A 109 -27.64 13.45 14.12
CA LYS A 109 -26.99 12.69 15.20
C LYS A 109 -27.73 11.40 15.57
N ASP A 110 -28.45 10.80 14.62
CA ASP A 110 -29.11 9.51 14.80
C ASP A 110 -28.13 8.37 14.52
N LYS A 111 -27.64 7.76 15.61
CA LYS A 111 -26.68 6.66 15.58
C LYS A 111 -27.24 5.43 14.85
N GLU A 112 -28.48 5.06 15.13
CA GLU A 112 -29.06 3.82 14.64
C GLU A 112 -29.39 3.94 13.14
N ALA A 113 -29.91 5.10 12.71
CA ALA A 113 -30.17 5.35 11.30
C ALA A 113 -28.89 5.42 10.43
N ALA A 114 -27.74 5.73 11.00
CA ALA A 114 -26.46 5.81 10.27
C ALA A 114 -25.79 4.44 10.07
N ARG A 115 -26.06 3.45 10.93
CA ARG A 115 -25.33 2.18 10.98
C ARG A 115 -25.52 1.32 9.72
N GLU A 116 -26.77 1.01 9.38
CA GLU A 116 -27.08 0.15 8.23
C GLU A 116 -26.56 0.75 6.89
N PRO A 117 -26.79 2.03 6.57
CA PRO A 117 -26.22 2.63 5.36
C PRO A 117 -24.69 2.53 5.29
N LEU A 118 -23.98 2.73 6.40
CA LEU A 118 -22.51 2.64 6.44
C LEU A 118 -22.01 1.21 6.19
N GLU A 119 -22.65 0.20 6.77
CA GLU A 119 -22.30 -1.22 6.53
C GLU A 119 -22.52 -1.61 5.06
N LEU A 120 -23.62 -1.14 4.45
CA LEU A 120 -23.90 -1.36 3.03
C LEU A 120 -22.90 -0.61 2.13
N ILE A 121 -22.51 0.62 2.48
CA ILE A 121 -21.46 1.37 1.77
C ILE A 121 -20.12 0.62 1.85
N ALA A 122 -19.74 0.11 3.03
CA ALA A 122 -18.51 -0.65 3.19
C ALA A 122 -18.50 -1.91 2.31
N THR A 123 -19.62 -2.64 2.27
CA THR A 123 -19.81 -3.80 1.39
C THR A 123 -19.72 -3.41 -0.09
N ASN A 124 -20.26 -2.25 -0.46
CA ASN A 124 -20.21 -1.76 -1.83
C ASN A 124 -18.80 -1.31 -2.24
N LEU A 125 -18.06 -0.65 -1.36
CA LEU A 125 -16.67 -0.22 -1.57
C LEU A 125 -15.71 -1.42 -1.67
N ALA A 126 -15.99 -2.53 -0.99
CA ALA A 126 -15.23 -3.76 -1.16
C ALA A 126 -15.37 -4.36 -2.58
N LYS A 127 -16.53 -4.17 -3.22
CA LYS A 127 -16.79 -4.64 -4.61
C LYS A 127 -16.27 -3.66 -5.67
N ASP A 128 -16.40 -2.34 -5.43
CA ASP A 128 -15.85 -1.29 -6.29
C ASP A 128 -15.25 -0.17 -5.42
N PRO A 129 -13.91 -0.17 -5.18
CA PRO A 129 -13.25 0.87 -4.41
C PRO A 129 -13.41 2.28 -5.00
N LYS A 130 -13.74 2.39 -6.29
CA LYS A 130 -13.98 3.67 -6.98
C LYS A 130 -15.46 4.07 -6.96
N ALA A 131 -16.28 3.45 -6.12
CA ALA A 131 -17.70 3.74 -6.09
C ALA A 131 -18.02 5.15 -5.58
N LEU A 132 -17.15 5.68 -4.73
CA LEU A 132 -17.16 7.06 -4.26
C LEU A 132 -15.93 7.80 -4.81
N ASP A 133 -16.10 9.09 -5.14
CA ASP A 133 -14.98 9.99 -5.41
C ASP A 133 -14.29 10.41 -4.08
N ASP A 134 -13.09 10.97 -4.16
CA ASP A 134 -12.29 11.32 -2.97
C ASP A 134 -13.03 12.26 -2.00
N SER A 135 -13.87 13.16 -2.53
CA SER A 135 -14.68 14.08 -1.72
C SER A 135 -15.72 13.32 -0.89
N LYS A 136 -16.46 12.41 -1.53
CA LYS A 136 -17.46 11.56 -0.87
C LYS A 136 -16.84 10.53 0.07
N LEU A 137 -15.65 10.01 -0.28
CA LEU A 137 -14.91 9.10 0.58
C LEU A 137 -14.53 9.78 1.91
N ARG A 138 -14.17 11.07 1.85
CA ARG A 138 -13.91 11.87 3.06
C ARG A 138 -15.13 11.97 3.97
N ILE A 139 -16.30 12.24 3.39
CA ILE A 139 -17.58 12.30 4.14
C ILE A 139 -17.88 10.94 4.79
N TYR A 140 -17.75 9.84 4.03
CA TYR A 140 -17.92 8.50 4.56
C TYR A 140 -17.01 8.21 5.77
N HIS A 141 -15.73 8.56 5.69
CA HIS A 141 -14.80 8.38 6.80
C HIS A 141 -15.13 9.26 8.01
N GLU A 142 -15.60 10.48 7.78
CA GLU A 142 -16.03 11.38 8.86
C GLU A 142 -17.21 10.79 9.64
N ILE A 143 -18.26 10.32 8.95
CA ILE A 143 -19.43 9.69 9.56
C ILE A 143 -19.03 8.41 10.30
N ARG A 144 -18.16 7.58 9.69
CA ARG A 144 -17.68 6.35 10.31
C ARG A 144 -16.89 6.62 11.60
N ASN A 145 -15.96 7.57 11.58
CA ASN A 145 -15.18 7.93 12.75
C ASN A 145 -16.06 8.48 13.88
N TRP A 146 -17.11 9.25 13.53
CA TRP A 146 -18.11 9.70 14.49
C TRP A 146 -18.84 8.52 15.15
N LEU A 147 -19.29 7.54 14.37
CA LEU A 147 -19.97 6.36 14.89
C LEU A 147 -19.06 5.53 15.80
N GLU A 148 -17.82 5.30 15.37
CA GLU A 148 -16.80 4.61 16.17
C GLU A 148 -16.51 5.35 17.48
N ALA A 149 -16.45 6.68 17.46
CA ALA A 149 -16.27 7.49 18.67
C ALA A 149 -17.48 7.39 19.63
N LEU A 150 -18.71 7.36 19.12
CA LEU A 150 -19.91 7.16 19.95
C LEU A 150 -19.95 5.76 20.57
N GLU A 151 -19.56 4.73 19.83
CA GLU A 151 -19.51 3.36 20.35
C GLU A 151 -18.41 3.20 21.40
N ALA A 152 -17.22 3.76 21.15
CA ALA A 152 -16.13 3.78 22.13
C ALA A 152 -16.53 4.53 23.42
N ALA A 153 -17.24 5.66 23.30
CA ALA A 153 -17.75 6.40 24.45
C ALA A 153 -18.80 5.59 25.23
N ALA A 154 -19.74 4.94 24.54
CA ALA A 154 -20.76 4.10 25.17
C ALA A 154 -20.17 2.88 25.90
N GLU A 155 -19.13 2.26 25.33
CA GLU A 155 -18.43 1.15 25.98
C GLU A 155 -17.61 1.64 27.19
N ALA A 156 -16.94 2.79 27.09
CA ALA A 156 -16.29 3.42 28.23
C ALA A 156 -17.28 3.75 29.36
N ASP A 157 -18.48 4.27 29.02
CA ASP A 157 -19.57 4.53 29.97
C ASP A 157 -20.08 3.24 30.63
N ARG A 158 -20.17 2.15 29.88
CA ARG A 158 -20.57 0.84 30.39
C ARG A 158 -19.52 0.31 31.38
N LEU A 159 -18.25 0.26 30.98
CA LEU A 159 -17.15 -0.18 31.83
C LEU A 159 -17.08 0.66 33.12
N TYR A 160 -17.24 1.97 33.01
CA TYR A 160 -17.30 2.86 34.17
C TYR A 160 -18.45 2.50 35.13
N ARG A 161 -19.67 2.29 34.59
CA ARG A 161 -20.85 1.88 35.39
C ARG A 161 -20.64 0.51 36.05
N ASP A 162 -20.09 -0.44 35.31
CA ASP A 162 -19.83 -1.79 35.83
C ASP A 162 -18.81 -1.74 36.98
N GLN A 163 -17.76 -0.93 36.86
CA GLN A 163 -16.79 -0.73 37.95
C GLN A 163 -17.42 -0.04 39.16
N LEU A 164 -18.30 0.96 38.97
CA LEU A 164 -19.05 1.57 40.07
C LEU A 164 -19.94 0.55 40.79
N ILE A 165 -20.64 -0.32 40.05
CA ILE A 165 -21.46 -1.39 40.64
C ILE A 165 -20.59 -2.39 41.41
N LEU A 166 -19.42 -2.76 40.86
CA LEU A 166 -18.48 -3.65 41.54
C LEU A 166 -17.92 -3.03 42.83
N LEU A 167 -17.61 -1.73 42.82
CA LEU A 167 -17.16 -1.01 44.01
C LEU A 167 -18.28 -0.95 45.06
N ASP A 168 -19.50 -0.61 44.67
CA ASP A 168 -20.64 -0.49 45.58
C ASP A 168 -21.01 -1.84 46.21
N ARG A 169 -21.16 -2.89 45.39
CA ARG A 169 -21.38 -4.26 45.88
C ARG A 169 -20.23 -4.75 46.75
N GLY A 170 -18.99 -4.46 46.35
CA GLY A 170 -17.84 -4.86 47.14
C GLY A 170 -17.76 -4.18 48.51
N LEU A 171 -18.28 -2.95 48.62
CA LEU A 171 -18.46 -2.25 49.88
C LEU A 171 -19.62 -2.82 50.70
N ASP A 172 -20.74 -3.20 50.07
CA ASP A 172 -21.87 -3.86 50.73
C ASP A 172 -21.48 -5.23 51.30
N ASP A 173 -20.80 -6.05 50.49
CA ASP A 173 -20.34 -7.41 50.83
C ASP A 173 -19.12 -7.41 51.76
N ARG A 174 -18.58 -6.22 52.10
CA ARG A 174 -17.37 -6.03 52.92
C ARG A 174 -16.21 -6.88 52.43
N ILE A 175 -15.97 -6.86 51.12
CA ILE A 175 -14.81 -7.54 50.53
C ILE A 175 -13.53 -6.88 51.09
N GLY A 176 -12.49 -7.66 51.35
CA GLY A 176 -11.25 -7.15 51.95
C GLY A 176 -10.64 -5.98 51.16
N ILE A 177 -10.11 -4.98 51.87
CA ILE A 177 -9.66 -3.71 51.27
C ILE A 177 -8.66 -3.89 50.12
N ARG A 178 -7.80 -4.92 50.19
CA ARG A 178 -6.84 -5.28 49.12
C ARG A 178 -7.49 -5.60 47.77
N LYS A 179 -8.75 -6.05 47.76
CA LYS A 179 -9.52 -6.31 46.53
C LYS A 179 -10.31 -5.09 46.06
N LEU A 180 -10.71 -4.19 46.98
CA LEU A 180 -11.45 -2.97 46.65
C LEU A 180 -10.56 -1.85 46.11
N GLU A 181 -9.32 -1.75 46.58
CA GLU A 181 -8.39 -0.69 46.18
C GLU A 181 -8.05 -0.71 44.68
N PRO A 182 -7.80 -1.86 44.03
CA PRO A 182 -7.64 -1.92 42.57
C PRO A 182 -8.89 -1.45 41.80
N ILE A 183 -10.09 -1.77 42.29
CA ILE A 183 -11.36 -1.35 41.68
C ILE A 183 -11.50 0.17 41.77
N TYR A 184 -11.28 0.75 42.95
CA TYR A 184 -11.31 2.20 43.16
C TYR A 184 -10.27 2.94 42.30
N GLU A 185 -9.03 2.44 42.23
CA GLU A 185 -7.99 3.02 41.37
C GLU A 185 -8.33 2.89 39.88
N SER A 186 -8.98 1.80 39.45
CA SER A 186 -9.44 1.65 38.06
C SER A 186 -10.47 2.71 37.68
N ILE A 187 -11.42 3.02 38.57
CA ILE A 187 -12.44 4.06 38.37
C ILE A 187 -11.77 5.44 38.31
N ARG A 188 -10.80 5.70 39.18
CA ARG A 188 -10.07 6.97 39.22
C ARG A 188 -9.22 7.21 37.96
N ARG A 189 -8.62 6.15 37.39
CA ARG A 189 -7.88 6.21 36.11
C ARG A 189 -8.76 6.55 34.91
N MET A 190 -10.08 6.32 35.00
CA MET A 190 -11.02 6.71 33.95
C MET A 190 -11.35 8.21 33.96
N GLU A 191 -10.75 9.00 34.88
CA GLU A 191 -10.88 10.46 35.00
C GLU A 191 -12.33 10.97 35.11
N ARG A 192 -13.23 10.13 35.65
CA ARG A 192 -14.65 10.44 35.84
C ARG A 192 -14.99 10.61 37.32
N PRO A 193 -15.92 11.50 37.67
CA PRO A 193 -16.27 11.78 39.06
C PRO A 193 -17.04 10.61 39.67
N ILE A 194 -16.47 10.03 40.74
CA ILE A 194 -17.16 9.06 41.60
C ILE A 194 -18.21 9.82 42.41
N SER A 195 -19.36 9.21 42.70
CA SER A 195 -20.35 9.86 43.56
C SER A 195 -19.74 10.09 44.95
N GLU A 196 -19.91 11.30 45.49
CA GLU A 196 -19.31 11.70 46.76
C GLU A 196 -19.72 10.75 47.91
N GLN A 197 -20.93 10.19 47.84
CA GLN A 197 -21.42 9.19 48.78
C GLN A 197 -20.63 7.88 48.70
N LEU A 198 -20.42 7.33 47.49
CA LEU A 198 -19.69 6.09 47.30
C LEU A 198 -18.22 6.24 47.67
N GLU A 199 -17.62 7.38 47.33
CA GLU A 199 -16.24 7.70 47.73
C GLU A 199 -16.09 7.84 49.24
N LYS A 200 -17.01 8.55 49.92
CA LYS A 200 -17.03 8.63 51.40
C LYS A 200 -17.20 7.25 52.04
N ARG A 201 -18.04 6.38 51.47
CA ARG A 201 -18.22 4.99 51.94
C ARG A 201 -16.92 4.20 51.81
N TYR A 202 -16.25 4.28 50.67
CA TYR A 202 -14.96 3.63 50.45
C TYR A 202 -13.89 4.11 51.43
N LEU A 203 -13.72 5.43 51.57
CA LEU A 203 -12.71 6.01 52.47
C LEU A 203 -12.97 5.63 53.93
N ARG A 204 -14.24 5.62 54.37
CA ARG A 204 -14.62 5.16 55.70
C ARG A 204 -14.28 3.67 55.88
N TYR A 205 -14.65 2.82 54.92
CA TYR A 205 -14.37 1.39 54.98
C TYR A 205 -12.85 1.09 55.00
N ARG A 206 -12.06 1.85 54.24
CA ARG A 206 -10.59 1.77 54.26
C ARG A 206 -10.01 2.10 55.64
N ALA A 207 -10.50 3.15 56.29
CA ALA A 207 -10.10 3.54 57.63
C ALA A 207 -10.55 2.51 58.69
N GLU A 208 -11.78 1.99 58.59
CA GLU A 208 -12.29 0.95 59.48
C GLU A 208 -11.53 -0.37 59.32
N SER A 209 -11.18 -0.76 58.10
CA SER A 209 -10.45 -2.01 57.84
C SER A 209 -9.01 -1.96 58.36
N SER A 210 -8.33 -0.82 58.26
CA SER A 210 -6.98 -0.66 58.85
C SER A 210 -7.00 -0.69 60.38
N GLU A 211 -8.09 -0.24 61.01
CA GLU A 211 -8.31 -0.36 62.45
C GLU A 211 -8.81 -1.75 62.89
N SER A 212 -9.54 -2.46 62.03
CA SER A 212 -10.05 -3.82 62.31
C SER A 212 -8.93 -4.86 62.31
N ASP A 213 -7.97 -4.72 61.39
CA ASP A 213 -6.84 -5.66 61.28
C ASP A 213 -5.89 -5.56 62.49
N SER A 214 -5.91 -4.44 63.21
CA SER A 214 -5.19 -4.27 64.49
C SER A 214 -6.00 -4.70 65.73
N ARG A 215 -7.34 -4.78 65.66
CA ARG A 215 -8.23 -5.16 66.79
C ARG A 215 -8.65 -6.65 66.78
N LYS A 216 -8.75 -7.30 65.61
CA LYS A 216 -9.19 -8.70 65.49
C LYS A 216 -8.18 -9.74 65.99
N PHE A 217 -6.94 -9.35 66.27
CA PHE A 217 -5.98 -10.15 67.04
C PHE A 217 -6.31 -10.18 68.56
N LYS A 218 -7.07 -9.20 69.08
CA LYS A 218 -7.29 -9.03 70.53
C LYS A 218 -8.69 -9.44 71.05
N LEU A 219 -9.65 -9.72 70.17
CA LEU A 219 -11.06 -9.98 70.55
C LEU A 219 -11.53 -11.44 70.44
N ARG A 220 -10.68 -12.38 70.00
CA ARG A 220 -11.01 -13.83 69.99
C ARG A 220 -11.05 -14.49 71.38
N ILE A 221 -10.79 -13.75 72.46
CA ILE A 221 -10.75 -14.26 73.85
C ILE A 221 -12.03 -13.94 74.65
N GLY A 222 -12.92 -13.06 74.19
CA GLY A 222 -13.96 -12.47 75.06
C GLY A 222 -15.41 -12.97 74.93
N ALA A 223 -15.77 -13.74 73.90
CA ALA A 223 -17.19 -13.88 73.49
C ALA A 223 -17.89 -15.19 73.91
N ALA A 224 -17.34 -15.97 74.85
CA ALA A 224 -17.90 -17.27 75.23
C ALA A 224 -18.77 -17.28 76.52
N LEU A 225 -18.88 -16.18 77.26
CA LEU A 225 -19.43 -16.22 78.64
C LEU A 225 -20.76 -15.47 78.87
N ILE A 226 -21.32 -14.78 77.86
CA ILE A 226 -22.47 -13.88 78.08
C ILE A 226 -23.79 -14.43 77.46
N ALA A 227 -23.72 -15.48 76.63
CA ALA A 227 -24.91 -16.11 76.06
C ALA A 227 -25.66 -17.03 77.06
N LEU A 228 -25.08 -17.32 78.24
CA LEU A 228 -25.58 -18.35 79.15
C LEU A 228 -26.64 -17.87 80.16
N PHE A 229 -26.96 -16.57 80.25
CA PHE A 229 -27.70 -16.05 81.41
C PHE A 229 -29.04 -15.33 81.15
N SER A 230 -29.49 -15.13 79.91
CA SER A 230 -30.57 -14.15 79.63
C SER A 230 -31.95 -14.71 79.26
N ILE A 231 -32.19 -16.03 79.28
CA ILE A 231 -33.45 -16.61 78.73
C ILE A 231 -34.44 -17.12 79.82
N ALA A 232 -34.07 -17.17 81.10
CA ALA A 232 -34.84 -17.92 82.12
C ALA A 232 -35.98 -17.16 82.86
N GLY A 233 -36.32 -15.91 82.52
CA GLY A 233 -36.99 -15.04 83.49
C GLY A 233 -38.53 -14.91 83.50
N ALA A 234 -39.21 -14.80 82.36
CA ALA A 234 -40.32 -13.82 82.36
C ALA A 234 -41.74 -14.23 81.89
N LEU A 235 -42.06 -15.49 81.54
CA LEU A 235 -43.36 -15.77 80.87
C LEU A 235 -44.20 -16.91 81.46
N GLY A 236 -44.38 -16.92 82.79
CA GLY A 236 -44.97 -18.05 83.53
C GLY A 236 -46.52 -18.17 83.58
N THR A 237 -47.30 -17.10 83.73
CA THR A 237 -48.61 -17.28 84.42
C THR A 237 -49.90 -16.98 83.65
N VAL A 238 -49.85 -16.54 82.38
CA VAL A 238 -51.03 -16.56 81.46
C VAL A 238 -51.04 -17.84 80.59
N SER A 239 -50.05 -18.72 80.83
CA SER A 239 -49.72 -19.83 79.94
C SER A 239 -50.77 -20.95 79.98
N MET A 240 -51.38 -21.32 81.09
CA MET A 240 -51.86 -22.71 81.23
C MET A 240 -52.98 -23.19 80.27
N THR A 241 -53.93 -22.36 79.83
CA THR A 241 -54.98 -22.80 78.86
C THR A 241 -54.63 -22.52 77.40
N ASN A 242 -53.80 -21.50 77.14
CA ASN A 242 -53.13 -21.33 75.85
C ASN A 242 -51.94 -22.28 75.69
N SER A 243 -51.39 -22.84 76.77
CA SER A 243 -50.17 -23.66 76.78
C SER A 243 -50.41 -25.03 76.22
N TRP A 244 -51.64 -25.54 76.28
CA TRP A 244 -51.96 -26.81 75.65
C TRP A 244 -51.93 -26.66 74.13
N LYS A 245 -52.70 -25.71 73.58
CA LYS A 245 -52.67 -25.38 72.15
C LYS A 245 -51.31 -24.85 71.70
N ARG A 246 -50.64 -24.04 72.52
CA ARG A 246 -49.29 -23.56 72.24
C ARG A 246 -48.28 -24.68 72.28
N ARG A 247 -48.32 -25.64 73.21
CA ARG A 247 -47.35 -26.75 73.24
C ARG A 247 -47.55 -27.72 72.08
N VAL A 248 -48.80 -27.99 71.69
CA VAL A 248 -49.08 -28.78 70.46
C VAL A 248 -48.64 -28.00 69.22
N ASN A 249 -48.98 -26.71 69.12
CA ASN A 249 -48.54 -25.86 67.99
C ASN A 249 -47.03 -25.58 67.99
N GLU A 250 -46.39 -25.51 69.16
CA GLU A 250 -44.94 -25.31 69.34
C GLU A 250 -44.20 -26.59 68.98
N ALA A 251 -44.72 -27.75 69.38
CA ALA A 251 -44.22 -29.05 68.94
C ALA A 251 -44.42 -29.26 67.44
N GLU A 252 -45.61 -28.93 66.91
CA GLU A 252 -45.89 -28.98 65.48
C GLU A 252 -44.99 -28.01 64.69
N LEU A 253 -44.83 -26.78 65.17
CA LEU A 253 -43.98 -25.77 64.56
C LEU A 253 -42.50 -26.16 64.68
N ALA A 254 -42.05 -26.73 65.79
CA ALA A 254 -40.68 -27.20 65.98
C ALA A 254 -40.38 -28.36 65.04
N ILE A 255 -41.22 -29.40 65.00
CA ILE A 255 -41.08 -30.53 64.07
C ILE A 255 -41.20 -30.05 62.62
N GLY A 256 -42.14 -29.15 62.33
CA GLY A 256 -42.35 -28.55 61.01
C GLY A 256 -41.19 -27.67 60.56
N GLN A 257 -40.58 -26.90 61.46
CA GLN A 257 -39.36 -26.11 61.19
C GLN A 257 -38.15 -27.02 61.00
N LEU A 258 -38.03 -28.09 61.79
CA LEU A 258 -36.97 -29.10 61.63
C LEU A 258 -37.11 -29.83 60.29
N LEU A 259 -38.33 -30.22 59.89
CA LEU A 259 -38.59 -30.77 58.56
C LEU A 259 -38.38 -29.76 57.42
N ALA A 260 -38.82 -28.50 57.59
CA ALA A 260 -38.63 -27.44 56.60
C ALA A 260 -37.16 -27.02 56.46
N SER A 261 -36.35 -27.21 57.49
CA SER A 261 -34.90 -27.07 57.46
C SER A 261 -34.17 -28.39 57.13
N GLU A 262 -34.91 -29.43 56.72
CA GLU A 262 -34.41 -30.76 56.36
C GLU A 262 -33.63 -31.49 57.47
N ASN A 263 -33.75 -31.05 58.73
CA ASN A 263 -33.14 -31.67 59.90
C ASN A 263 -34.00 -32.83 60.43
N VAL A 264 -34.01 -33.94 59.69
CA VAL A 264 -34.81 -35.14 60.01
C VAL A 264 -34.42 -35.75 61.36
N ASP A 265 -33.12 -35.81 61.67
CA ASP A 265 -32.62 -36.33 62.96
C ASP A 265 -33.11 -35.48 64.15
N GLY A 266 -33.14 -34.16 63.99
CA GLY A 266 -33.68 -33.25 64.99
C GLY A 266 -35.19 -33.44 65.18
N ALA A 267 -35.94 -33.62 64.08
CA ALA A 267 -37.38 -33.87 64.13
C ALA A 267 -37.71 -35.20 64.81
N GLU A 268 -36.93 -36.25 64.55
CA GLU A 268 -37.07 -37.57 65.16
C GLU A 268 -36.77 -37.53 66.67
N LYS A 269 -35.67 -36.88 67.07
CA LYS A 269 -35.34 -36.66 68.49
C LYS A 269 -36.39 -35.84 69.23
N GLU A 270 -36.99 -34.85 68.56
CA GLU A 270 -38.06 -34.05 69.14
C GLU A 270 -39.33 -34.88 69.35
N ILE A 271 -39.66 -35.80 68.43
CA ILE A 271 -40.74 -36.77 68.61
C ILE A 271 -40.44 -37.74 69.76
N GLU A 272 -39.24 -38.32 69.82
CA GLU A 272 -38.82 -39.22 70.92
C GLU A 272 -38.87 -38.50 72.29
N ARG A 273 -38.46 -37.23 72.33
CA ARG A 273 -38.57 -36.37 73.51
C ARG A 273 -40.02 -36.16 73.90
N LEU A 274 -40.91 -35.86 72.95
CA LEU A 274 -42.34 -35.70 73.22
C LEU A 274 -42.98 -37.01 73.70
N GLU A 275 -42.59 -38.16 73.16
CA GLU A 275 -43.06 -39.48 73.60
C GLU A 275 -42.61 -39.80 75.04
N THR A 276 -41.41 -39.37 75.42
CA THR A 276 -40.83 -39.61 76.74
C THR A 276 -41.32 -38.61 77.79
N GLU A 277 -41.29 -37.32 77.47
CA GLU A 277 -41.55 -36.22 78.42
C GLU A 277 -43.02 -35.79 78.46
N SER A 278 -43.78 -36.00 77.38
CA SER A 278 -45.18 -35.56 77.27
C SER A 278 -46.03 -36.49 76.39
N PRO A 279 -46.26 -37.76 76.81
CA PRO A 279 -46.93 -38.76 76.00
C PRO A 279 -48.28 -38.30 75.44
N TRP A 280 -49.03 -37.51 76.19
CA TRP A 280 -50.34 -36.98 75.78
C TRP A 280 -50.26 -35.97 74.62
N ILE A 281 -49.15 -35.27 74.41
CA ILE A 281 -48.90 -34.43 73.22
C ILE A 281 -48.57 -35.30 72.02
N ALA A 282 -47.73 -36.34 72.22
CA ALA A 282 -47.30 -37.24 71.16
C ALA A 282 -48.47 -38.01 70.53
N HIS A 283 -49.55 -38.27 71.27
CA HIS A 283 -50.77 -38.92 70.78
C HIS A 283 -51.78 -37.94 70.15
N ASP A 284 -51.51 -36.63 70.12
CA ASP A 284 -52.38 -35.67 69.42
C ASP A 284 -52.40 -35.98 67.91
N PRO A 285 -53.56 -35.97 67.22
CA PRO A 285 -53.66 -36.29 65.80
C PRO A 285 -52.71 -35.48 64.90
N ILE A 286 -52.42 -34.22 65.26
CA ILE A 286 -51.53 -33.35 64.49
C ILE A 286 -50.08 -33.85 64.60
N ILE A 287 -49.64 -34.19 65.80
CA ILE A 287 -48.27 -34.69 66.04
C ILE A 287 -48.10 -36.11 65.47
N ALA A 288 -49.14 -36.96 65.52
CA ALA A 288 -49.12 -38.26 64.87
C ALA A 288 -48.99 -38.17 63.34
N ALA A 289 -49.64 -37.18 62.71
CA ALA A 289 -49.46 -36.89 61.29
C ALA A 289 -48.02 -36.45 60.99
N ARG A 290 -47.45 -35.54 61.80
CA ARG A 290 -46.04 -35.13 61.69
C ARG A 290 -45.06 -36.28 61.89
N LYS A 291 -45.32 -37.21 62.80
CA LYS A 291 -44.52 -38.43 62.97
C LYS A 291 -44.47 -39.27 61.70
N THR A 292 -45.59 -39.37 61.00
CA THR A 292 -45.66 -40.06 59.70
C THR A 292 -44.87 -39.31 58.62
N GLU A 293 -44.91 -37.97 58.61
CA GLU A 293 -44.10 -37.13 57.72
C GLU A 293 -42.59 -37.27 58.01
N VAL A 294 -42.18 -37.29 59.29
CA VAL A 294 -40.78 -37.52 59.71
C VAL A 294 -40.31 -38.90 59.27
N ALA A 295 -41.11 -39.95 59.47
CA ALA A 295 -40.76 -41.31 59.01
C ALA A 295 -40.61 -41.39 57.48
N LYS A 296 -41.45 -40.67 56.72
CA LYS A 296 -41.33 -40.57 55.27
C LYS A 296 -40.06 -39.81 54.86
N ALA A 297 -39.79 -38.66 55.48
CA ALA A 297 -38.59 -37.87 55.24
C ALA A 297 -37.31 -38.66 55.59
N ARG A 298 -37.34 -39.48 56.65
CA ARG A 298 -36.26 -40.40 57.02
C ARG A 298 -36.00 -41.45 55.94
N ALA A 299 -37.04 -42.10 55.44
CA ALA A 299 -36.91 -43.08 54.37
C ALA A 299 -36.39 -42.46 53.06
N GLU A 300 -36.76 -41.21 52.75
CA GLU A 300 -36.23 -40.47 51.60
C GLU A 300 -34.76 -40.09 51.80
N GLU A 301 -34.37 -39.66 53.00
CA GLU A 301 -33.00 -39.29 53.35
C GLU A 301 -32.04 -40.49 53.35
N GLU A 302 -32.46 -41.66 53.86
CA GLU A 302 -31.65 -42.88 53.78
C GLU A 302 -31.45 -43.34 52.32
N ARG A 303 -32.50 -43.28 51.49
CA ARG A 303 -32.36 -43.57 50.05
C ARG A 303 -31.41 -42.60 49.35
N ARG A 304 -31.43 -41.31 49.72
CA ARG A 304 -30.49 -40.31 49.23
C ARG A 304 -29.06 -40.67 49.63
N LYS A 305 -28.82 -40.99 50.91
CA LYS A 305 -27.50 -41.39 51.42
C LYS A 305 -26.98 -42.64 50.72
N GLU A 306 -27.81 -43.67 50.56
CA GLU A 306 -27.44 -44.88 49.80
C GLU A 306 -27.09 -44.56 48.35
N THR A 307 -27.88 -43.71 47.69
CA THR A 307 -27.63 -43.27 46.31
C THR A 307 -26.32 -42.47 46.23
N PHE A 308 -26.08 -41.57 47.18
CA PHE A 308 -24.85 -40.77 47.27
C PHE A 308 -23.64 -41.67 47.46
N GLU A 309 -23.62 -42.56 48.46
CA GLU A 309 -22.48 -43.43 48.74
C GLU A 309 -22.22 -44.42 47.60
N MET A 310 -23.26 -44.99 46.99
CA MET A 310 -23.11 -45.86 45.82
C MET A 310 -22.47 -45.11 44.65
N THR A 311 -22.94 -43.89 44.37
CA THR A 311 -22.42 -43.10 43.25
C THR A 311 -20.99 -42.61 43.55
N PHE A 312 -20.74 -42.12 44.77
CA PHE A 312 -19.42 -41.67 45.21
C PHE A 312 -18.38 -42.80 45.25
N ALA A 313 -18.76 -43.99 45.72
CA ALA A 313 -17.90 -45.17 45.67
C ALA A 313 -17.59 -45.58 44.23
N GLY A 314 -18.56 -45.49 43.32
CA GLY A 314 -18.35 -45.66 41.88
C GLY A 314 -17.34 -44.67 41.31
N PHE A 315 -17.42 -43.40 41.71
CA PHE A 315 -16.46 -42.35 41.33
C PHE A 315 -15.05 -42.68 41.82
N ASN A 316 -14.89 -42.95 43.11
CA ASN A 316 -13.58 -43.25 43.70
C ASN A 316 -12.97 -44.50 43.09
N ALA A 317 -13.75 -45.56 42.85
CA ALA A 317 -13.24 -46.77 42.23
C ALA A 317 -12.75 -46.52 40.79
N ALA A 318 -13.50 -45.76 40.00
CA ALA A 318 -13.11 -45.41 38.63
C ALA A 318 -11.86 -44.52 38.60
N PHE A 319 -11.77 -43.56 39.51
CA PHE A 319 -10.62 -42.68 39.69
C PHE A 319 -9.37 -43.46 40.13
N ASP A 320 -9.48 -44.26 41.20
CA ASP A 320 -8.38 -45.07 41.74
C ASP A 320 -7.85 -46.09 40.73
N GLN A 321 -8.74 -46.72 39.96
CA GLN A 321 -8.33 -47.68 38.95
C GLN A 321 -7.43 -47.03 37.89
N ARG A 322 -7.81 -45.86 37.37
CA ARG A 322 -6.99 -45.14 36.37
C ARG A 322 -5.74 -44.49 36.97
N ASN A 323 -5.80 -44.08 38.24
CA ASN A 323 -4.64 -43.55 38.93
C ASN A 323 -3.57 -44.64 39.12
N LYS A 324 -3.98 -45.84 39.55
CA LYS A 324 -3.09 -47.01 39.73
C LYS A 324 -2.41 -47.46 38.44
N THR A 325 -3.09 -47.38 37.31
CA THR A 325 -2.50 -47.73 36.01
C THR A 325 -1.62 -46.61 35.42
N GLY A 326 -1.53 -45.45 36.08
CA GLY A 326 -0.87 -44.27 35.55
C GLY A 326 -1.58 -43.63 34.36
N ALA A 327 -2.78 -44.11 34.00
CA ALA A 327 -3.54 -43.63 32.84
C ALA A 327 -3.98 -42.17 33.00
N LEU A 328 -4.09 -41.67 34.23
CA LEU A 328 -4.36 -40.24 34.51
C LEU A 328 -3.22 -39.30 34.12
N ASN A 329 -2.06 -39.81 33.71
CA ASN A 329 -0.95 -38.99 33.22
C ASN A 329 -0.93 -38.82 31.70
N ASP A 330 -1.82 -39.54 30.99
CA ASP A 330 -1.95 -39.51 29.54
C ASP A 330 -2.99 -38.45 29.13
N VAL A 331 -2.72 -37.75 28.02
CA VAL A 331 -3.60 -36.70 27.48
C VAL A 331 -4.98 -37.27 27.15
N ASP A 332 -5.06 -38.54 26.75
CA ASP A 332 -6.31 -39.27 26.49
C ASP A 332 -7.23 -39.40 27.73
N ALA A 333 -6.73 -39.11 28.94
CA ALA A 333 -7.54 -39.10 30.15
C ALA A 333 -8.33 -37.80 30.37
N LEU A 334 -8.08 -36.74 29.58
CA LEU A 334 -8.71 -35.44 29.78
C LEU A 334 -10.25 -35.52 29.71
N ASP A 335 -10.81 -36.22 28.73
CA ASP A 335 -12.26 -36.38 28.58
C ASP A 335 -12.88 -37.19 29.72
N PHE A 336 -12.15 -38.18 30.23
CA PHE A 336 -12.55 -38.92 31.41
C PHE A 336 -12.60 -38.02 32.64
N VAL A 337 -11.55 -37.23 32.89
CA VAL A 337 -11.48 -36.31 34.05
C VAL A 337 -12.57 -35.23 33.96
N ARG A 338 -12.83 -34.67 32.78
CA ARG A 338 -13.92 -33.72 32.55
C ARG A 338 -15.29 -34.31 32.83
N LYS A 339 -15.51 -35.55 32.40
CA LYS A 339 -16.74 -36.28 32.71
C LYS A 339 -16.91 -36.45 34.22
N LEU A 340 -15.87 -36.89 34.93
CA LEU A 340 -15.93 -37.02 36.40
C LEU A 340 -16.19 -35.67 37.09
N LEU A 341 -15.57 -34.59 36.63
CA LEU A 341 -15.81 -33.24 37.16
C LEU A 341 -17.26 -32.79 36.96
N ASN A 342 -17.83 -33.03 35.78
CA ASN A 342 -19.23 -32.69 35.49
C ASN A 342 -20.18 -33.54 36.33
N ASP A 343 -19.92 -34.84 36.45
CA ASP A 343 -20.77 -35.70 37.26
C ASP A 343 -20.67 -35.35 38.77
N ALA A 344 -19.48 -35.00 39.26
CA ALA A 344 -19.28 -34.50 40.63
C ALA A 344 -20.02 -33.17 40.88
N LYS A 345 -20.02 -32.25 39.91
CA LYS A 345 -20.82 -31.02 39.96
C LYS A 345 -22.31 -31.32 39.99
N LEU A 346 -22.79 -32.25 39.16
CA LEU A 346 -24.19 -32.68 39.16
C LEU A 346 -24.62 -33.28 40.51
N LEU A 347 -23.73 -34.01 41.19
CA LEU A 347 -23.99 -34.48 42.56
C LEU A 347 -24.05 -33.34 43.58
N MET A 348 -23.19 -32.34 43.43
CA MET A 348 -23.13 -31.17 44.32
C MET A 348 -24.36 -30.26 44.14
N ASP A 349 -24.79 -30.04 42.90
CA ASP A 349 -25.90 -29.16 42.54
C ASP A 349 -27.27 -29.88 42.62
N GLY A 350 -27.31 -31.20 42.44
CA GLY A 350 -28.53 -32.01 42.36
C GLY A 350 -29.19 -32.37 43.70
N ASN A 351 -28.86 -31.68 44.79
CA ASN A 351 -29.32 -31.99 46.16
C ASN A 351 -28.95 -33.41 46.66
N LEU A 352 -28.01 -34.09 46.01
CA LEU A 352 -27.53 -35.41 46.45
C LEU A 352 -26.46 -35.32 47.54
N ALA A 353 -25.66 -34.24 47.58
CA ALA A 353 -24.73 -33.94 48.68
C ALA A 353 -25.30 -32.83 49.59
N LYS A 354 -26.08 -33.23 50.59
CA LYS A 354 -26.75 -32.28 51.49
C LYS A 354 -25.90 -31.95 52.71
N LEU A 355 -25.20 -32.95 53.24
CA LEU A 355 -24.43 -32.81 54.46
C LEU A 355 -23.09 -32.14 54.20
N ASP A 356 -22.58 -31.42 55.20
CA ASP A 356 -21.32 -30.67 55.09
C ASP A 356 -20.12 -31.60 54.84
N ASP A 357 -20.15 -32.83 55.35
CA ASP A 357 -19.12 -33.86 55.14
C ASP A 357 -19.14 -34.43 53.71
N GLU A 358 -20.32 -34.71 53.17
CA GLU A 358 -20.53 -35.12 51.77
C GLU A 358 -20.03 -34.03 50.80
N ARG A 359 -20.40 -32.78 51.07
CA ARG A 359 -19.93 -31.61 50.29
C ARG A 359 -18.43 -31.41 50.39
N THR A 360 -17.85 -31.62 51.57
CA THR A 360 -16.40 -31.55 51.77
C THR A 360 -15.70 -32.64 50.97
N ARG A 361 -16.19 -33.89 51.03
CA ARG A 361 -15.64 -35.02 50.25
C ARG A 361 -15.68 -34.75 48.75
N LEU A 362 -16.81 -34.27 48.22
CA LEU A 362 -16.93 -33.90 46.80
C LEU A 362 -16.02 -32.72 46.43
N SER A 363 -15.94 -31.69 47.27
CA SER A 363 -15.07 -30.54 47.04
C SER A 363 -13.59 -30.91 46.98
N THR A 364 -13.13 -31.79 47.87
CA THR A 364 -11.77 -32.34 47.84
C THR A 364 -11.53 -33.10 46.53
N LEU A 365 -12.43 -34.01 46.14
CA LEU A 365 -12.30 -34.75 44.88
C LEU A 365 -12.31 -33.82 43.66
N MET A 366 -13.19 -32.81 43.62
CA MET A 366 -13.23 -31.82 42.55
C MET A 366 -11.95 -31.01 42.45
N THR A 367 -11.33 -30.67 43.59
CA THR A 367 -10.05 -29.97 43.63
C THR A 367 -8.94 -30.83 43.02
N GLU A 368 -8.85 -32.10 43.41
CA GLU A 368 -7.89 -33.06 42.86
C GLU A 368 -8.09 -33.27 41.35
N LEU A 369 -9.34 -33.47 40.92
CA LEU A 369 -9.67 -33.63 39.49
C LEU A 369 -9.36 -32.37 38.68
N THR A 370 -9.59 -31.18 39.22
CA THR A 370 -9.26 -29.91 38.54
C THR A 370 -7.75 -29.73 38.40
N GLU A 371 -6.97 -30.13 39.41
CA GLU A 371 -5.50 -30.12 39.32
C GLU A 371 -5.00 -31.09 38.24
N ILE A 372 -5.60 -32.28 38.15
CA ILE A 372 -5.26 -33.27 37.12
C ILE A 372 -5.67 -32.76 35.74
N GLU A 373 -6.88 -32.20 35.57
CA GLU A 373 -7.33 -31.60 34.32
C GLU A 373 -6.34 -30.53 33.85
N SER A 374 -5.93 -29.62 34.74
CA SER A 374 -4.98 -28.57 34.41
C SER A 374 -3.62 -29.13 33.94
N LYS A 375 -3.08 -30.15 34.62
CA LYS A 375 -1.82 -30.81 34.21
C LYS A 375 -1.94 -31.48 32.85
N LEU A 376 -3.04 -32.18 32.59
CA LEU A 376 -3.30 -32.85 31.32
C LEU A 376 -3.50 -31.84 30.20
N GLN A 377 -4.19 -30.73 30.47
CA GLN A 377 -4.42 -29.66 29.51
C GLN A 377 -3.11 -28.97 29.11
N ILE A 378 -2.20 -28.73 30.08
CA ILE A 378 -0.86 -28.20 29.80
C ILE A 378 -0.09 -29.17 28.89
N LYS A 379 -0.08 -30.47 29.20
CA LYS A 379 0.57 -31.48 28.34
C LYS A 379 -0.02 -31.54 26.93
N ALA A 380 -1.35 -31.49 26.81
CA ALA A 380 -2.03 -31.46 25.52
C ALA A 380 -1.64 -30.22 24.69
N ASN A 381 -1.56 -29.06 25.35
CA ASN A 381 -1.14 -27.82 24.73
C ASN A 381 0.34 -27.88 24.30
N GLU A 382 1.23 -28.40 25.15
CA GLU A 382 2.67 -28.58 24.85
C GLU A 382 2.88 -29.52 23.66
N ALA A 383 2.25 -30.71 23.67
CA ALA A 383 2.34 -31.67 22.57
C ALA A 383 1.85 -31.07 21.24
N PHE A 384 0.75 -30.31 21.26
CA PHE A 384 0.24 -29.61 20.07
C PHE A 384 1.23 -28.55 19.55
N LEU A 385 1.86 -27.78 20.44
CA LEU A 385 2.88 -26.79 20.06
C LEU A 385 4.13 -27.46 19.47
N GLU A 386 4.56 -28.59 20.02
CA GLU A 386 5.65 -29.39 19.46
C GLU A 386 5.32 -29.92 18.06
N GLU A 387 4.08 -30.33 17.80
CA GLU A 387 3.66 -30.79 16.46
C GLU A 387 3.55 -29.67 15.43
N ILE A 388 3.25 -28.44 15.87
CA ILE A 388 3.19 -27.23 15.03
C ILE A 388 4.58 -26.67 14.72
N ALA A 389 5.54 -26.77 15.65
CA ALA A 389 6.87 -26.17 15.48
C ALA A 389 7.57 -26.53 14.14
N PRO A 390 7.52 -27.78 13.63
CA PRO A 390 8.06 -28.12 12.31
C PRO A 390 7.38 -27.39 11.14
N VAL A 391 6.07 -27.10 11.25
CA VAL A 391 5.33 -26.34 10.23
C VAL A 391 5.79 -24.88 10.23
N GLU A 392 5.98 -24.27 11.40
CA GLU A 392 6.54 -22.93 11.51
C GLU A 392 7.96 -22.84 10.96
N GLN A 393 8.82 -23.81 11.33
CA GLN A 393 10.19 -23.86 10.84
C GLN A 393 10.22 -24.03 9.32
N ALA A 394 9.43 -24.95 8.77
CA ALA A 394 9.36 -25.18 7.34
C ALA A 394 8.82 -23.95 6.57
N LEU A 395 7.93 -23.15 7.18
CA LEU A 395 7.50 -21.86 6.62
C LEU A 395 8.63 -20.81 6.65
N ARG A 396 9.45 -20.75 7.71
CA ARG A 396 10.60 -19.83 7.78
C ARG A 396 11.70 -20.18 6.78
N GLU A 397 11.92 -21.47 6.54
CA GLU A 397 12.85 -21.99 5.54
C GLU A 397 12.36 -21.84 4.10
N LEU A 398 11.06 -21.57 3.91
CA LEU A 398 10.47 -21.37 2.59
C LEU A 398 11.01 -20.07 1.98
N ASN A 399 12.00 -20.16 1.10
CA ASN A 399 12.52 -19.01 0.37
C ASN A 399 11.52 -18.59 -0.72
N PRO A 400 10.82 -17.44 -0.59
CA PRO A 400 9.82 -17.01 -1.55
C PRO A 400 10.42 -16.64 -2.92
N ALA A 401 11.75 -16.51 -3.03
CA ALA A 401 12.43 -16.27 -4.30
C ALA A 401 12.41 -17.50 -5.24
N ILE A 402 12.33 -18.70 -4.68
CA ILE A 402 12.37 -19.95 -5.45
C ILE A 402 10.93 -20.42 -5.68
N ALA A 403 10.27 -19.82 -6.68
CA ALA A 403 8.90 -20.18 -7.06
C ALA A 403 8.88 -21.35 -8.06
N ASN A 404 8.72 -22.57 -7.54
CA ASN A 404 8.58 -23.81 -8.32
C ASN A 404 7.46 -24.71 -7.75
N GLU A 405 7.07 -25.74 -8.52
CA GLU A 405 5.99 -26.67 -8.13
C GLU A 405 6.32 -27.45 -6.85
N ASP A 406 7.59 -27.84 -6.64
CA ASP A 406 8.00 -28.57 -5.44
C ASP A 406 7.74 -27.78 -4.15
N ALA A 407 8.03 -26.48 -4.16
CA ALA A 407 7.78 -25.60 -3.03
C ALA A 407 6.27 -25.36 -2.82
N LEU A 408 5.48 -25.26 -3.90
CA LEU A 408 4.03 -25.19 -3.80
C LEU A 408 3.44 -26.47 -3.16
N ASP A 409 3.93 -27.65 -3.56
CA ASP A 409 3.53 -28.93 -2.97
C ASP A 409 3.99 -29.08 -1.52
N LYS A 410 5.13 -28.50 -1.15
CA LYS A 410 5.56 -28.40 0.26
C LYS A 410 4.55 -27.56 1.07
N ILE A 411 4.10 -26.41 0.56
CA ILE A 411 3.08 -25.57 1.21
C ILE A 411 1.74 -26.30 1.34
N ARG A 412 1.29 -27.00 0.28
CA ARG A 412 0.05 -27.80 0.34
C ARG A 412 0.10 -28.88 1.41
N ARG A 413 1.23 -29.60 1.50
CA ARG A 413 1.45 -30.62 2.55
C ARG A 413 1.45 -30.00 3.95
N MET A 414 2.04 -28.82 4.13
CA MET A 414 2.00 -28.08 5.39
C MET A 414 0.58 -27.67 5.78
N LEU A 415 -0.22 -27.16 4.84
CA LEU A 415 -1.62 -26.81 5.08
C LEU A 415 -2.46 -28.04 5.45
N GLN A 416 -2.29 -29.15 4.73
CA GLN A 416 -2.98 -30.41 5.04
C GLN A 416 -2.60 -30.94 6.44
N LYS A 417 -1.30 -30.89 6.79
CA LYS A 417 -0.83 -31.27 8.12
C LYS A 417 -1.44 -30.36 9.19
N LEU A 418 -1.42 -29.05 8.99
CA LEU A 418 -1.99 -28.09 9.94
C LEU A 418 -3.50 -28.26 10.12
N ASP A 419 -4.25 -28.52 9.03
CA ASP A 419 -5.68 -28.80 9.11
C ASP A 419 -5.98 -30.13 9.83
N ALA A 420 -5.12 -31.15 9.66
CA ALA A 420 -5.23 -32.40 10.41
C ALA A 420 -4.97 -32.17 11.91
N LEU A 421 -3.93 -31.41 12.25
CA LEU A 421 -3.62 -31.02 13.64
C LEU A 421 -4.79 -30.25 14.27
N LEU A 422 -5.35 -29.26 13.57
CA LEU A 422 -6.48 -28.47 14.06
C LEU A 422 -7.75 -29.30 14.27
N ARG A 423 -8.00 -30.31 13.42
CA ARG A 423 -9.14 -31.23 13.59
C ARG A 423 -8.96 -32.19 14.76
N ASN A 424 -7.75 -32.70 14.96
CA ASN A 424 -7.46 -33.67 16.01
C ASN A 424 -7.24 -33.02 17.38
N ALA A 425 -7.02 -31.71 17.43
CA ALA A 425 -6.76 -30.97 18.65
C ALA A 425 -8.01 -30.72 19.51
N GLU A 426 -9.06 -31.56 19.48
CA GLU A 426 -10.33 -31.30 20.20
C GLU A 426 -10.09 -30.94 21.68
N GLN A 427 -9.12 -31.62 22.31
CA GLN A 427 -8.69 -31.45 23.69
C GLN A 427 -7.79 -30.23 23.98
N VAL A 428 -7.31 -29.50 22.96
CA VAL A 428 -6.45 -28.31 23.12
C VAL A 428 -7.29 -27.07 23.40
N GLU A 429 -6.80 -26.21 24.30
CA GLU A 429 -7.44 -24.96 24.67
C GLU A 429 -7.63 -24.00 23.48
N ALA A 430 -8.77 -23.29 23.46
CA ALA A 430 -9.11 -22.37 22.37
C ALA A 430 -8.04 -21.29 22.09
N PRO A 431 -7.42 -20.63 23.10
CA PRO A 431 -6.33 -19.70 22.86
C PRO A 431 -5.11 -20.30 22.14
N VAL A 432 -4.76 -21.55 22.44
CA VAL A 432 -3.63 -22.24 21.81
C VAL A 432 -3.97 -22.61 20.37
N LYS A 433 -5.19 -23.09 20.11
CA LYS A 433 -5.71 -23.29 18.74
C LYS A 433 -5.73 -22.00 17.93
N GLN A 434 -6.13 -20.89 18.54
CA GLN A 434 -6.14 -19.57 17.89
C GLN A 434 -4.74 -19.13 17.45
N GLY A 435 -3.68 -19.54 18.16
CA GLY A 435 -2.29 -19.31 17.76
C GLY A 435 -1.91 -19.92 16.41
N ALA A 436 -2.55 -21.04 16.02
CA ALA A 436 -2.33 -21.70 14.73
C ALA A 436 -3.07 -21.01 13.55
N GLY A 437 -4.10 -20.20 13.84
CA GLY A 437 -4.87 -19.47 12.83
C GLY A 437 -4.00 -18.53 11.98
N PRO A 438 -3.19 -17.63 12.59
CA PRO A 438 -2.24 -16.80 11.85
C PRO A 438 -1.24 -17.60 11.00
N LEU A 439 -0.84 -18.79 11.45
CA LEU A 439 0.06 -19.66 10.67
C LEU A 439 -0.63 -20.20 9.42
N LYS A 440 -1.89 -20.64 9.53
CA LYS A 440 -2.71 -21.06 8.38
C LYS A 440 -2.87 -19.93 7.36
N VAL A 441 -3.23 -18.73 7.83
CA VAL A 441 -3.37 -17.55 6.95
C VAL A 441 -2.05 -17.24 6.24
N LYS A 442 -0.91 -17.29 6.94
CA LYS A 442 0.41 -17.08 6.32
C LYS A 442 0.73 -18.14 5.27
N LEU A 443 0.40 -19.42 5.52
CA LEU A 443 0.59 -20.51 4.56
C LEU A 443 -0.30 -20.36 3.33
N GLU A 444 -1.57 -19.95 3.50
CA GLU A 444 -2.49 -19.66 2.39
C GLU A 444 -2.00 -18.48 1.55
N GLN A 445 -1.58 -17.38 2.20
CA GLN A 445 -0.97 -16.24 1.51
C GLN A 445 0.31 -16.63 0.77
N ALA A 446 1.16 -17.47 1.37
CA ALA A 446 2.36 -18.00 0.73
C ALA A 446 2.01 -18.87 -0.49
N ARG A 447 1.01 -19.77 -0.37
CA ARG A 447 0.51 -20.61 -1.47
C ARG A 447 0.04 -19.75 -2.63
N ASP A 448 -0.83 -18.78 -2.36
CA ASP A 448 -1.45 -17.96 -3.40
C ASP A 448 -0.40 -17.07 -4.09
N SER A 449 0.52 -16.49 -3.31
CA SER A 449 1.68 -15.78 -3.84
C SER A 449 2.57 -16.67 -4.71
N MET A 450 2.77 -17.93 -4.32
CA MET A 450 3.57 -18.89 -5.07
C MET A 450 2.90 -19.28 -6.39
N ILE A 451 1.58 -19.51 -6.39
CA ILE A 451 0.80 -19.79 -7.60
C ILE A 451 0.92 -18.64 -8.59
N GLU A 452 0.75 -17.40 -8.13
CA GLU A 452 0.90 -16.22 -8.98
C GLU A 452 2.32 -16.09 -9.54
N ARG A 453 3.36 -16.38 -8.74
CA ARG A 453 4.76 -16.36 -9.20
C ARG A 453 5.07 -17.48 -10.19
N ILE A 454 4.60 -18.70 -9.98
CA ILE A 454 4.78 -19.82 -10.92
C ILE A 454 4.09 -19.50 -12.25
N LYS A 455 2.87 -18.96 -12.19
CA LYS A 455 2.14 -18.51 -13.37
C LYS A 455 2.89 -17.41 -14.10
N ALA A 456 3.37 -16.39 -13.40
CA ALA A 456 4.18 -15.31 -13.96
C ALA A 456 5.47 -15.87 -14.60
N ASN A 457 6.21 -16.73 -13.90
CA ASN A 457 7.43 -17.37 -14.41
C ASN A 457 7.17 -18.19 -15.68
N ARG A 458 6.05 -18.92 -15.74
CA ARG A 458 5.64 -19.66 -16.94
C ARG A 458 5.33 -18.72 -18.10
N GLU A 459 4.59 -17.64 -17.83
CA GLU A 459 4.28 -16.62 -18.85
C GLU A 459 5.55 -15.89 -19.32
N PHE A 460 6.47 -15.56 -18.42
CA PHE A 460 7.79 -15.02 -18.76
C PHE A 460 8.63 -16.01 -19.56
N GLY A 461 8.58 -17.30 -19.24
CA GLY A 461 9.23 -18.36 -20.02
C GLY A 461 8.76 -18.38 -21.47
N GLU A 462 7.45 -18.21 -21.70
CA GLU A 462 6.90 -18.09 -23.06
C GLU A 462 7.35 -16.80 -23.77
N ILE A 463 7.46 -15.68 -23.05
CA ILE A 463 8.04 -14.45 -23.61
C ILE A 463 9.53 -14.67 -23.97
N VAL A 464 10.32 -15.29 -23.10
CA VAL A 464 11.75 -15.55 -23.34
C VAL A 464 11.97 -16.42 -24.57
N LYS A 465 11.11 -17.42 -24.82
CA LYS A 465 11.15 -18.25 -26.04
C LYS A 465 10.96 -17.44 -27.33
N THR A 466 10.36 -16.25 -27.26
CA THR A 466 10.15 -15.38 -28.43
C THR A 466 11.27 -14.37 -28.64
N VAL A 467 12.26 -14.30 -27.74
CA VAL A 467 13.43 -13.42 -27.89
C VAL A 467 14.20 -13.80 -29.17
N GLY A 468 14.45 -12.81 -30.02
CA GLY A 468 15.08 -12.98 -31.35
C GLY A 468 14.10 -12.82 -32.53
N ASP A 469 12.80 -12.81 -32.27
CA ASP A 469 11.73 -12.51 -33.24
C ASP A 469 10.90 -11.35 -32.68
N SER A 470 11.17 -10.12 -33.13
CA SER A 470 10.64 -8.91 -32.46
C SER A 470 9.12 -8.83 -32.56
N LYS A 471 8.55 -9.28 -33.67
CA LYS A 471 7.10 -9.41 -33.84
C LYS A 471 6.49 -10.37 -32.82
N LYS A 472 7.05 -11.58 -32.65
CA LYS A 472 6.55 -12.53 -31.63
C LYS A 472 6.80 -12.05 -30.22
N PHE A 473 7.95 -11.42 -29.95
CA PHE A 473 8.29 -10.85 -28.66
C PHE A 473 7.32 -9.73 -28.25
N ARG A 474 7.02 -8.80 -29.17
CA ARG A 474 6.00 -7.76 -28.99
C ARG A 474 4.63 -8.37 -28.69
N ALA A 475 4.21 -9.36 -29.48
CA ALA A 475 2.93 -10.02 -29.30
C ALA A 475 2.84 -10.75 -27.94
N ALA A 476 3.91 -11.43 -27.52
CA ALA A 476 3.99 -12.11 -26.24
C ALA A 476 3.93 -11.14 -25.06
N LEU A 477 4.66 -10.02 -25.13
CA LEU A 477 4.60 -8.95 -24.12
C LEU A 477 3.21 -8.29 -24.07
N GLN A 478 2.60 -7.99 -25.22
CA GLN A 478 1.25 -7.41 -25.24
C GLN A 478 0.20 -8.37 -24.69
N ALA A 479 0.31 -9.67 -25.01
CA ALA A 479 -0.56 -10.71 -24.44
C ALA A 479 -0.39 -10.81 -22.91
N TYR A 480 0.84 -10.68 -22.40
CA TYR A 480 1.10 -10.60 -20.96
C TYR A 480 0.43 -9.39 -20.32
N VAL A 481 0.58 -8.20 -20.88
CA VAL A 481 -0.06 -6.97 -20.36
C VAL A 481 -1.57 -7.12 -20.35
N ASN A 482 -2.16 -7.64 -21.42
CA ASN A 482 -3.61 -7.80 -21.53
C ASN A 482 -4.16 -8.78 -20.49
N ARG A 483 -3.46 -9.88 -20.21
CA ARG A 483 -3.85 -10.86 -19.18
C ARG A 483 -3.64 -10.35 -17.75
N ASN A 484 -2.68 -9.45 -17.54
CA ASN A 484 -2.27 -8.96 -16.23
C ASN A 484 -2.60 -7.46 -16.02
N GLN A 485 -3.64 -6.93 -16.66
CA GLN A 485 -4.01 -5.51 -16.58
C GLN A 485 -4.15 -5.03 -15.12
N GLY A 486 -3.50 -3.92 -14.81
CA GLY A 486 -3.51 -3.29 -13.48
C GLY A 486 -2.42 -3.78 -12.52
N LYS A 487 -1.71 -4.86 -12.83
CA LYS A 487 -0.52 -5.26 -12.06
C LYS A 487 0.67 -4.33 -12.36
N ALA A 488 1.52 -4.07 -11.37
CA ALA A 488 2.61 -3.10 -11.48
C ALA A 488 3.65 -3.46 -12.57
N ASP A 489 3.93 -4.75 -12.72
CA ASP A 489 4.79 -5.31 -13.75
C ASP A 489 4.17 -5.19 -15.17
N ALA A 490 2.87 -5.44 -15.33
CA ALA A 490 2.17 -5.22 -16.59
C ALA A 490 2.18 -3.74 -17.00
N ILE A 491 2.04 -2.81 -16.04
CA ILE A 491 2.18 -1.37 -16.29
C ILE A 491 3.61 -1.02 -16.72
N ALA A 492 4.62 -1.58 -16.04
CA ALA A 492 6.02 -1.37 -16.40
C ALA A 492 6.35 -1.93 -17.80
N ILE A 493 5.83 -3.12 -18.12
CA ILE A 493 5.98 -3.75 -19.44
C ILE A 493 5.24 -2.96 -20.51
N GLN A 494 4.03 -2.46 -20.26
CA GLN A 494 3.34 -1.59 -21.21
C GLN A 494 4.14 -0.32 -21.47
N GLY A 495 4.66 0.33 -20.43
CA GLY A 495 5.56 1.48 -20.60
C GLY A 495 6.86 1.12 -21.33
N MET A 496 7.35 -0.13 -21.23
CA MET A 496 8.46 -0.61 -22.05
C MET A 496 8.03 -0.81 -23.50
N ILE A 497 6.88 -1.43 -23.79
CA ILE A 497 6.34 -1.58 -25.14
C ILE A 497 6.11 -0.22 -25.79
N ASP A 498 5.59 0.76 -25.06
CA ASP A 498 5.31 2.10 -25.59
C ASP A 498 6.60 2.86 -25.90
N ARG A 499 7.60 2.75 -25.02
CA ARG A 499 8.91 3.40 -25.21
C ARG A 499 9.76 2.69 -26.26
N GLN A 500 9.79 1.36 -26.22
CA GLN A 500 10.70 0.53 -27.02
C GLN A 500 10.06 -0.03 -28.30
N GLY A 501 8.74 -0.03 -28.41
CA GLY A 501 8.03 -0.62 -29.55
C GLY A 501 8.38 0.06 -30.87
N GLY A 502 8.68 1.36 -30.84
CA GLY A 502 9.21 2.09 -32.00
C GLY A 502 10.63 1.68 -32.41
N PHE A 503 11.38 0.95 -31.57
CA PHE A 503 12.74 0.46 -31.87
C PHE A 503 12.76 -0.91 -32.50
N TRP A 504 11.74 -1.73 -32.25
CA TRP A 504 11.74 -3.12 -32.68
C TRP A 504 11.64 -3.25 -34.20
N GLU A 505 10.79 -2.45 -34.87
CA GLU A 505 10.71 -2.41 -36.34
C GLU A 505 12.04 -1.96 -37.00
N PRO A 506 12.67 -0.85 -36.56
CA PRO A 506 14.00 -0.46 -37.05
C PRO A 506 15.09 -1.50 -36.79
N LEU A 507 15.04 -2.19 -35.65
CA LEU A 507 16.00 -3.25 -35.32
C LEU A 507 15.82 -4.48 -36.22
N GLU A 508 14.59 -4.88 -36.54
CA GLU A 508 14.32 -5.92 -37.53
C GLU A 508 14.81 -5.50 -38.92
N ALA A 509 14.54 -4.25 -39.33
CA ALA A 509 15.02 -3.71 -40.60
C ALA A 509 16.56 -3.70 -40.66
N MET A 510 17.24 -3.33 -39.57
CA MET A 510 18.69 -3.35 -39.46
C MET A 510 19.25 -4.78 -39.49
N THR A 511 18.60 -5.73 -38.81
CA THR A 511 19.02 -7.14 -38.81
C THR A 511 18.82 -7.78 -40.19
N ALA A 512 17.69 -7.49 -40.85
CA ALA A 512 17.43 -7.91 -42.23
C ALA A 512 18.44 -7.29 -43.20
N MET A 513 18.81 -6.03 -42.99
CA MET A 513 19.85 -5.34 -43.74
C MET A 513 21.21 -6.00 -43.52
N GLN A 514 21.62 -6.27 -42.28
CA GLN A 514 22.88 -6.97 -41.98
C GLN A 514 22.95 -8.34 -42.65
N ARG A 515 21.86 -9.13 -42.62
CA ARG A 515 21.80 -10.42 -43.35
C ARG A 515 21.94 -10.24 -44.85
N LYS A 516 21.26 -9.24 -45.43
CA LYS A 516 21.34 -8.92 -46.86
C LYS A 516 22.73 -8.39 -47.24
N PHE A 517 23.36 -7.62 -46.37
CA PHE A 517 24.71 -7.06 -46.56
C PHE A 517 25.78 -8.14 -46.43
N ALA A 518 25.64 -9.07 -45.48
CA ALA A 518 26.50 -10.23 -45.34
C ALA A 518 26.39 -11.18 -46.55
N SER A 519 25.26 -11.19 -47.25
CA SER A 519 25.11 -11.92 -48.53
C SER A 519 25.67 -11.19 -49.75
N LEU A 520 26.03 -9.91 -49.63
CA LEU A 520 26.66 -9.14 -50.70
C LEU A 520 28.19 -9.27 -50.59
N ASP A 521 28.88 -9.44 -51.73
CA ASP A 521 30.34 -9.45 -51.77
C ASP A 521 30.87 -8.02 -51.54
N VAL A 522 31.03 -7.66 -50.26
CA VAL A 522 31.44 -6.31 -49.80
C VAL A 522 32.85 -5.94 -50.28
N ALA A 523 33.66 -6.91 -50.70
CA ALA A 523 34.98 -6.63 -51.28
C ALA A 523 34.87 -6.02 -52.69
N ASN A 524 33.73 -6.16 -53.38
CA ASN A 524 33.50 -5.68 -54.75
C ASN A 524 32.31 -4.72 -54.84
N LEU A 525 32.25 -3.72 -53.96
CA LEU A 525 31.19 -2.69 -53.93
C LEU A 525 31.01 -1.94 -55.26
N SER A 526 32.03 -1.90 -56.11
CA SER A 526 31.97 -1.31 -57.47
C SER A 526 31.06 -2.07 -58.43
N LYS A 527 30.71 -3.33 -58.14
CA LYS A 527 29.85 -4.20 -58.97
C LYS A 527 28.38 -4.27 -58.52
N LEU A 528 27.99 -3.52 -57.48
CA LEU A 528 26.60 -3.45 -57.03
C LEU A 528 25.69 -2.92 -58.15
N LYS A 529 24.74 -3.76 -58.60
CA LYS A 529 23.75 -3.37 -59.62
C LYS A 529 22.86 -2.24 -59.07
N GLY A 530 22.32 -1.40 -59.96
CA GLY A 530 21.48 -0.25 -59.57
C GLY A 530 20.31 -0.62 -58.66
N ASN A 531 19.73 -1.81 -58.84
CA ASN A 531 18.63 -2.30 -58.00
C ASN A 531 19.06 -2.61 -56.57
N ASP A 532 20.27 -3.13 -56.36
CA ASP A 532 20.80 -3.43 -55.02
C ASP A 532 21.14 -2.13 -54.26
N ALA A 533 21.67 -1.13 -54.99
CA ALA A 533 21.92 0.21 -54.44
C ALA A 533 20.62 0.95 -54.08
N ASN A 534 19.58 0.86 -54.92
CA ASN A 534 18.27 1.44 -54.63
C ASN A 534 17.59 0.73 -53.43
N ALA A 535 17.75 -0.59 -53.32
CA ALA A 535 17.27 -1.33 -52.16
C ALA A 535 17.99 -0.90 -50.86
N LEU A 536 19.31 -0.70 -50.91
CA LEU A 536 20.07 -0.16 -49.77
C LEU A 536 19.65 1.28 -49.42
N HIS A 537 19.39 2.13 -50.41
CA HIS A 537 18.91 3.50 -50.20
C HIS A 537 17.53 3.55 -49.56
N SER A 538 16.59 2.71 -50.01
CA SER A 538 15.24 2.63 -49.43
C SER A 538 15.29 2.23 -47.95
N VAL A 539 16.13 1.24 -47.60
CA VAL A 539 16.29 0.80 -46.21
C VAL A 539 17.04 1.84 -45.37
N TRP A 540 18.05 2.53 -45.93
CA TRP A 540 18.70 3.67 -45.25
C TRP A 540 17.72 4.82 -44.99
N GLY A 541 16.83 5.11 -45.93
CA GLY A 541 15.77 6.11 -45.74
C GLY A 541 14.83 5.77 -44.58
N GLN A 542 14.49 4.48 -44.41
CA GLN A 542 13.68 3.98 -43.29
C GLN A 542 14.43 4.01 -41.95
N LEU A 543 15.72 3.69 -41.95
CA LEU A 543 16.57 3.79 -40.76
C LEU A 543 16.75 5.26 -40.33
N LYS A 544 16.98 6.16 -41.28
CA LYS A 544 17.18 7.60 -41.04
C LYS A 544 15.97 8.27 -40.37
N THR A 545 14.75 7.84 -40.68
CA THR A 545 13.55 8.39 -40.01
C THR A 545 13.36 7.82 -38.60
N ALA A 546 13.89 6.63 -38.32
CA ALA A 546 13.77 5.97 -37.02
C ALA A 546 14.90 6.30 -36.02
N LEU A 547 16.10 6.61 -36.51
CA LEU A 547 17.32 6.81 -35.73
C LEU A 547 17.56 8.17 -35.01
N PRO A 548 17.01 9.34 -35.40
CA PRO A 548 17.64 10.61 -35.01
C PRO A 548 17.57 11.05 -33.54
N TRP A 549 16.88 10.32 -32.64
CA TRP A 549 16.59 10.84 -31.29
C TRP A 549 16.76 9.87 -30.11
N HIS A 550 17.48 8.74 -30.24
CA HIS A 550 17.54 7.76 -29.13
C HIS A 550 18.92 7.54 -28.46
N PRO A 551 19.00 7.59 -27.11
CA PRO A 551 20.26 7.45 -26.33
C PRO A 551 21.01 6.12 -26.46
N SER A 552 20.41 5.05 -27.00
CA SER A 552 21.06 3.74 -27.09
C SER A 552 22.06 3.60 -28.26
N PHE A 553 22.13 4.60 -29.14
CA PHE A 553 23.23 4.76 -30.10
C PHE A 553 24.36 5.62 -29.53
N SER A 554 24.25 5.97 -28.24
CA SER A 554 25.31 6.52 -27.44
C SER A 554 25.78 5.45 -26.45
N ASP A 555 27.07 5.40 -26.11
CA ASP A 555 27.52 4.64 -24.95
C ASP A 555 26.86 5.17 -23.66
N LEU A 556 27.09 4.51 -22.52
CA LEU A 556 26.57 4.94 -21.22
C LEU A 556 26.99 6.37 -20.81
N ASN A 557 27.91 7.01 -21.55
CA ASN A 557 28.40 8.36 -21.35
C ASN A 557 27.90 9.37 -22.40
N GLY A 558 27.02 8.96 -23.33
CA GLY A 558 26.47 9.85 -24.34
C GLY A 558 27.34 10.03 -25.61
N LYS A 559 28.39 9.23 -25.81
CA LYS A 559 29.19 9.26 -27.06
C LYS A 559 28.58 8.34 -28.12
N PRO A 560 28.43 8.75 -29.39
CA PRO A 560 27.95 7.86 -30.45
C PRO A 560 28.74 6.55 -30.51
N LEU A 561 28.06 5.41 -30.63
CA LEU A 561 28.69 4.11 -30.85
C LEU A 561 29.44 4.14 -32.19
N GLU A 562 30.77 4.14 -32.14
CA GLU A 562 31.64 3.98 -33.30
C GLU A 562 31.58 2.53 -33.79
N ASP A 563 30.55 2.16 -34.55
CA ASP A 563 30.49 0.86 -35.22
C ASP A 563 31.24 0.91 -36.57
N PRO A 564 32.36 0.18 -36.74
CA PRO A 564 33.14 0.15 -37.98
C PRO A 564 32.33 -0.31 -39.21
N TRP A 565 31.16 -0.90 -39.02
CA TRP A 565 30.24 -1.27 -40.09
C TRP A 565 29.47 -0.08 -40.66
N ILE A 566 28.95 0.82 -39.80
CA ILE A 566 28.24 2.04 -40.23
C ILE A 566 29.20 2.94 -40.99
N GLU A 567 30.42 3.10 -40.48
CA GLU A 567 31.47 3.87 -41.14
C GLU A 567 31.81 3.31 -42.54
N ARG A 568 31.97 1.98 -42.66
CA ARG A 568 32.22 1.32 -43.96
C ARG A 568 31.06 1.48 -44.94
N MET A 569 29.82 1.40 -44.47
CA MET A 569 28.64 1.58 -45.31
C MET A 569 28.52 3.03 -45.81
N VAL A 570 28.74 4.01 -44.95
CA VAL A 570 28.73 5.44 -45.31
C VAL A 570 29.89 5.78 -46.25
N ARG A 571 31.10 5.25 -46.02
CA ARG A 571 32.24 5.38 -46.94
C ARG A 571 31.94 4.73 -48.31
N ALA A 572 31.29 3.57 -48.35
CA ALA A 572 30.92 2.91 -49.60
C ALA A 572 29.90 3.72 -50.43
N ILE A 573 28.96 4.39 -49.77
CA ILE A 573 28.01 5.30 -50.42
C ILE A 573 28.73 6.56 -50.95
N ALA A 574 29.69 7.09 -50.18
CA ALA A 574 30.48 8.27 -50.55
C ALA A 574 31.41 8.02 -51.75
N VAL A 575 32.13 6.88 -51.78
CA VAL A 575 33.07 6.52 -52.88
C VAL A 575 32.37 6.42 -54.24
N ARG A 576 31.06 6.14 -54.29
CA ARG A 576 30.30 6.10 -55.55
C ARG A 576 29.87 7.48 -56.05
N SER A 577 29.85 8.53 -55.20
CA SER A 577 29.48 9.88 -55.62
C SER A 577 30.59 10.60 -56.40
N GLU A 578 31.84 10.13 -56.27
CA GLU A 578 33.00 10.72 -56.95
C GLU A 578 33.19 10.19 -58.38
N ALA A 579 32.57 9.05 -58.74
CA ALA A 579 32.85 8.34 -59.98
C ALA A 579 31.96 8.71 -61.18
N ASN A 580 30.82 9.40 -60.96
CA ASN A 580 29.91 9.79 -62.05
C ASN A 580 29.53 11.27 -61.91
N ASN A 581 30.01 12.07 -62.86
CA ASN A 581 29.83 13.53 -62.95
C ASN A 581 28.43 13.94 -63.45
N ASP A 582 27.43 13.11 -63.18
CA ASP A 582 26.04 13.31 -63.59
C ASP A 582 25.19 13.41 -62.33
N GLN A 583 24.15 14.24 -62.34
CA GLN A 583 23.25 14.58 -61.22
C GLN A 583 22.49 13.36 -60.66
N SER A 584 23.23 12.41 -60.09
CA SER A 584 22.69 11.18 -59.55
C SER A 584 22.14 11.45 -58.15
N PRO A 585 21.21 10.61 -57.64
CA PRO A 585 20.70 10.69 -56.28
C PRO A 585 21.80 10.79 -55.20
N THR A 586 23.03 10.39 -55.51
CA THR A 586 24.22 10.43 -54.65
C THR A 586 24.70 11.85 -54.30
N GLU A 587 24.56 12.85 -55.17
CA GLU A 587 24.89 14.26 -54.85
C GLU A 587 23.93 14.86 -53.80
N ARG A 588 22.67 14.39 -53.78
CA ARG A 588 21.70 14.76 -52.72
C ARG A 588 22.08 14.17 -51.36
N ILE A 589 22.82 13.06 -51.32
CA ILE A 589 23.23 12.36 -50.09
C ILE A 589 24.27 13.17 -49.32
N VAL A 590 25.26 13.76 -50.01
CA VAL A 590 26.39 14.46 -49.37
C VAL A 590 26.05 15.91 -49.02
N GLY A 591 25.36 16.64 -49.91
CA GLY A 591 25.16 18.08 -49.75
C GLY A 591 24.09 18.52 -48.73
N LYS A 592 23.16 17.64 -48.33
CA LYS A 592 22.08 17.99 -47.39
C LYS A 592 22.05 17.19 -46.09
N GLU A 593 22.70 16.02 -46.01
CA GLU A 593 22.27 15.00 -45.03
C GLU A 593 23.38 14.37 -44.17
N GLY A 594 24.67 14.63 -44.45
CA GLY A 594 25.81 14.03 -43.72
C GLY A 594 26.41 14.86 -42.57
N LEU A 595 26.21 16.19 -42.54
CA LEU A 595 27.00 17.11 -41.68
C LEU A 595 26.49 17.29 -40.23
N GLY A 596 25.42 16.59 -39.83
CA GLY A 596 24.77 16.76 -38.52
C GLY A 596 25.19 15.79 -37.40
N HIS A 597 26.16 14.88 -37.62
CA HIS A 597 26.48 13.82 -36.66
C HIS A 597 27.43 14.30 -35.52
N PRO A 598 27.21 13.93 -34.23
CA PRO A 598 27.98 14.43 -33.09
C PRO A 598 29.48 14.09 -33.11
N ALA A 599 29.89 13.06 -33.85
CA ALA A 599 31.30 12.69 -34.03
C ALA A 599 32.14 13.77 -34.76
N PHE A 600 31.51 14.84 -35.27
CA PHE A 600 32.18 15.93 -36.01
C PHE A 600 32.12 17.30 -35.28
N ILE A 601 32.04 17.33 -33.94
CA ILE A 601 31.94 18.57 -33.15
C ILE A 601 33.07 18.65 -32.12
N ASP A 602 34.15 19.37 -32.46
CA ASP A 602 35.16 19.78 -31.47
C ASP A 602 35.13 21.31 -31.24
N THR A 603 34.91 21.68 -29.97
CA THR A 603 34.94 23.02 -29.32
C THR A 603 33.96 24.11 -29.80
N ALA A 604 33.17 24.65 -28.85
CA ALA A 604 32.11 25.65 -29.07
C ALA A 604 32.23 26.89 -28.15
N TYR A 605 31.83 28.07 -28.64
CA TYR A 605 31.74 29.33 -27.88
C TYR A 605 30.29 29.87 -27.84
N LEU A 606 29.98 30.69 -26.82
CA LEU A 606 28.65 31.24 -26.51
C LEU A 606 28.51 32.70 -26.98
N ALA A 607 27.44 33.05 -27.70
CA ALA A 607 27.10 34.44 -28.04
C ALA A 607 25.63 34.79 -27.72
N VAL A 608 25.37 36.06 -27.41
CA VAL A 608 24.08 36.59 -26.93
C VAL A 608 23.52 37.62 -27.94
N MET A 609 22.24 37.52 -28.31
CA MET A 609 21.51 38.57 -29.05
C MET A 609 20.19 38.90 -28.36
N PRO A 610 19.81 40.19 -28.28
CA PRO A 610 18.44 40.60 -27.99
C PRO A 610 17.58 40.61 -29.26
N LEU A 611 16.32 40.16 -29.15
CA LEU A 611 15.31 40.31 -30.18
C LEU A 611 14.23 41.29 -29.71
N ASP A 612 13.99 42.33 -30.51
CA ASP A 612 12.89 43.26 -30.29
C ASP A 612 11.65 42.81 -31.08
N LYS A 613 10.75 42.12 -30.39
CA LYS A 613 9.36 41.94 -30.82
C LYS A 613 8.45 42.20 -29.62
N ASN A 614 7.75 43.33 -29.66
CA ASN A 614 6.70 43.73 -28.73
C ASN A 614 7.15 44.23 -27.34
N ASN A 615 8.28 44.94 -27.22
CA ASN A 615 8.69 45.60 -25.97
C ASN A 615 8.96 44.65 -24.78
N VAL A 616 9.33 43.40 -25.07
CA VAL A 616 9.88 42.46 -24.09
C VAL A 616 11.22 41.97 -24.65
N GLU A 617 12.32 42.28 -23.96
CA GLU A 617 13.66 41.84 -24.38
C GLU A 617 13.78 40.32 -24.24
N PHE A 618 14.01 39.62 -25.35
CA PHE A 618 14.33 38.19 -25.35
C PHE A 618 15.81 37.99 -25.64
N MET A 619 16.52 37.26 -24.78
CA MET A 619 17.90 36.82 -25.01
C MET A 619 17.91 35.43 -25.64
N ALA A 620 18.63 35.25 -26.74
CA ALA A 620 18.92 33.94 -27.33
C ALA A 620 20.41 33.60 -27.19
N TYR A 621 20.70 32.36 -26.79
CA TYR A 621 22.06 31.83 -26.70
C TYR A 621 22.38 31.03 -27.96
N TYR A 622 23.54 31.30 -28.56
CA TYR A 622 24.03 30.58 -29.73
C TYR A 622 25.30 29.81 -29.39
N LEU A 623 25.33 28.54 -29.80
CA LEU A 623 26.52 27.68 -29.78
C LEU A 623 27.16 27.72 -31.18
N VAL A 624 28.39 28.24 -31.30
CA VAL A 624 29.07 28.37 -32.61
C VAL A 624 30.27 27.44 -32.69
N LYS A 625 30.35 26.61 -33.74
CA LYS A 625 31.54 25.79 -34.07
C LYS A 625 32.70 26.66 -34.57
N LYS A 626 33.94 26.27 -34.29
CA LYS A 626 35.12 26.81 -34.98
C LYS A 626 35.01 26.49 -36.49
N PRO A 627 35.28 27.44 -37.42
CA PRO A 627 35.35 27.10 -38.83
C PRO A 627 36.47 26.08 -39.04
N GLN A 628 36.18 24.93 -39.65
CA GLN A 628 37.25 24.08 -40.17
C GLN A 628 37.75 24.69 -41.48
N GLN A 629 39.06 24.93 -41.55
CA GLN A 629 39.73 25.38 -42.78
C GLN A 629 39.54 24.33 -43.87
N ASN A 630 38.62 24.58 -44.80
CA ASN A 630 38.63 23.95 -46.10
C ASN A 630 38.73 25.06 -47.16
N GLN A 631 39.66 24.89 -48.09
CA GLN A 631 39.85 25.83 -49.20
C GLN A 631 38.59 25.87 -50.07
N VAL A 632 38.23 27.10 -50.46
CA VAL A 632 37.19 27.51 -51.40
C VAL A 632 35.78 27.70 -50.81
N ASN A 633 35.57 28.95 -50.38
CA ASN A 633 34.35 29.77 -50.53
C ASN A 633 33.01 29.17 -50.10
N GLN A 634 32.78 29.07 -48.78
CA GLN A 634 31.58 29.56 -48.06
C GLN A 634 31.59 28.98 -46.64
N ALA A 635 32.00 29.77 -45.64
CA ALA A 635 31.89 29.39 -44.24
C ALA A 635 30.47 29.73 -43.74
N ALA A 636 29.53 28.78 -43.84
CA ALA A 636 28.23 28.90 -43.21
C ALA A 636 28.35 28.58 -41.71
N ILE A 637 28.20 29.59 -40.85
CA ILE A 637 28.10 29.41 -39.40
C ILE A 637 26.71 28.82 -39.08
N GLN A 638 26.66 27.55 -38.69
CA GLN A 638 25.44 26.97 -38.10
C GLN A 638 25.46 27.16 -36.58
N GLY A 639 24.66 28.12 -36.10
CA GLY A 639 24.36 28.26 -34.68
C GLY A 639 23.07 27.50 -34.31
N ILE A 640 23.09 26.72 -33.23
CA ILE A 640 21.87 26.16 -32.64
C ILE A 640 21.30 27.20 -31.67
N ARG A 641 20.06 27.62 -31.92
CA ARG A 641 19.31 28.63 -31.15
C ARG A 641 18.61 27.97 -29.97
N TYR A 642 18.94 28.37 -28.74
CA TYR A 642 18.14 28.03 -27.55
C TYR A 642 17.30 29.22 -27.13
N GLU A 643 15.97 29.06 -27.18
CA GLU A 643 15.02 30.03 -26.64
C GLU A 643 14.84 29.77 -25.14
N ASP A 644 15.04 30.80 -24.31
CA ASP A 644 14.94 30.78 -22.84
C ASP A 644 13.65 30.12 -22.30
N LEU A 645 12.55 30.23 -23.07
CA LEU A 645 11.27 29.58 -22.79
C LEU A 645 11.34 28.04 -22.69
N GLN A 646 12.25 27.38 -23.40
CA GLN A 646 12.42 25.92 -23.37
C GLN A 646 13.17 25.47 -22.12
N LEU A 647 14.16 26.24 -21.66
CA LEU A 647 14.88 25.94 -20.42
C LEU A 647 13.96 26.15 -19.22
N SER A 648 13.26 27.28 -19.18
CA SER A 648 12.21 27.59 -18.20
C SER A 648 11.12 26.52 -18.15
N LYS A 649 10.57 26.10 -19.30
CA LYS A 649 9.59 25.01 -19.37
C LYS A 649 10.18 23.66 -18.98
N THR A 650 11.41 23.34 -19.34
CA THR A 650 12.02 22.03 -19.02
C THR A 650 12.32 21.94 -17.53
N VAL A 651 12.79 23.02 -16.91
CA VAL A 651 12.99 23.12 -15.46
C VAL A 651 11.65 23.11 -14.73
N GLN A 652 10.68 23.91 -15.16
CA GLN A 652 9.32 23.86 -14.62
C GLN A 652 8.74 22.45 -14.74
N THR A 653 8.83 21.82 -15.90
CA THR A 653 8.24 20.51 -16.15
C THR A 653 8.98 19.44 -15.36
N LYS A 654 10.31 19.46 -15.26
CA LYS A 654 11.06 18.48 -14.47
C LYS A 654 10.92 18.71 -12.97
N VAL A 655 10.86 19.95 -12.49
CA VAL A 655 10.69 20.27 -11.05
C VAL A 655 9.22 20.14 -10.60
N LEU A 656 8.25 20.42 -11.47
CA LEU A 656 6.81 20.20 -11.21
C LEU A 656 6.41 18.73 -11.41
N ASN A 657 6.99 18.01 -12.39
CA ASN A 657 6.71 16.58 -12.63
C ASN A 657 7.52 15.66 -11.71
N ASN A 658 8.79 15.97 -11.41
CA ASN A 658 9.44 15.40 -10.23
C ASN A 658 8.94 16.16 -9.01
N GLN A 659 7.63 16.10 -8.71
CA GLN A 659 7.10 16.55 -7.43
C GLN A 659 8.11 16.12 -6.36
N ILE A 660 8.93 17.07 -5.87
CA ILE A 660 9.83 16.80 -4.75
C ILE A 660 8.86 16.22 -3.72
N ALA A 661 9.03 14.95 -3.36
CA ALA A 661 7.95 14.05 -2.93
C ALA A 661 7.35 14.46 -1.56
N PHE A 662 6.79 15.66 -1.49
CA PHE A 662 6.17 16.30 -0.35
C PHE A 662 4.71 15.86 -0.23
N GLY A 663 4.08 15.41 -1.33
CA GLY A 663 2.67 15.02 -1.37
C GLY A 663 2.31 13.81 -0.51
N LYS A 664 3.29 13.04 -0.02
CA LYS A 664 3.03 11.98 0.97
C LYS A 664 2.96 12.48 2.42
N PHE A 665 3.24 13.76 2.68
CA PHE A 665 3.29 14.36 4.01
C PHE A 665 2.13 15.35 4.28
N ASP A 666 1.12 15.41 3.42
CA ASP A 666 0.07 16.44 3.46
C ASP A 666 -0.80 16.42 4.75
N ASN A 667 -0.77 15.33 5.52
CA ASN A 667 -1.57 15.15 6.74
C ASN A 667 -0.85 15.47 8.06
N PHE A 668 0.43 15.86 8.04
CA PHE A 668 1.17 16.25 9.25
C PHE A 668 1.88 17.60 9.06
N GLU A 669 1.86 18.48 10.08
CA GLU A 669 2.69 19.70 10.11
C GLU A 669 4.18 19.37 10.31
N SER A 670 4.81 18.73 9.32
CA SER A 670 6.25 18.45 9.36
C SER A 670 7.07 19.74 9.16
N PRO A 671 8.23 19.92 9.84
CA PRO A 671 9.20 20.98 9.55
C PRO A 671 9.54 21.08 8.05
N VAL A 672 9.53 19.94 7.35
CA VAL A 672 9.71 19.84 5.90
C VAL A 672 8.66 20.65 5.12
N ARG A 673 7.40 20.68 5.58
CA ARG A 673 6.32 21.45 4.95
C ARG A 673 6.51 22.95 5.14
N LYS A 674 7.06 23.40 6.27
CA LYS A 674 7.36 24.82 6.53
C LYS A 674 8.41 25.39 5.57
N ILE A 675 9.25 24.53 4.98
CA ILE A 675 10.31 24.90 4.03
C ILE A 675 9.86 24.66 2.58
N ALA A 676 9.18 23.54 2.34
CA ALA A 676 8.60 23.20 1.04
C ALA A 676 7.53 24.19 0.58
N THR A 677 6.75 24.75 1.51
CA THR A 677 5.65 25.66 1.17
C THR A 677 6.14 27.02 0.64
N PRO A 678 7.13 27.70 1.27
CA PRO A 678 7.80 28.86 0.68
C PRO A 678 8.51 28.56 -0.64
N LEU A 679 9.22 27.43 -0.75
CA LEU A 679 9.84 26.95 -2.00
C LEU A 679 8.81 26.83 -3.14
N ARG A 680 7.64 26.26 -2.85
CA ARG A 680 6.55 26.02 -3.80
C ARG A 680 5.75 27.28 -4.13
N ARG A 681 5.50 28.17 -3.15
CA ARG A 681 4.68 29.38 -3.33
C ARG A 681 5.46 30.55 -3.93
N ASN A 682 6.69 30.78 -3.45
CA ASN A 682 7.44 32.00 -3.75
C ASN A 682 8.73 31.71 -4.54
N GLY A 683 9.43 30.61 -4.26
CA GLY A 683 10.74 30.33 -4.88
C GLY A 683 10.68 29.90 -6.36
N LEU A 684 9.90 28.86 -6.65
CA LEU A 684 9.86 28.26 -7.99
C LEU A 684 9.03 29.04 -9.02
N ARG A 685 8.13 29.91 -8.56
CA ARG A 685 7.36 30.81 -9.43
C ARG A 685 8.08 32.12 -9.75
N VAL A 686 8.92 32.62 -8.84
CA VAL A 686 9.66 33.88 -9.00
C VAL A 686 11.04 33.66 -9.65
N ALA A 687 11.63 32.47 -9.52
CA ALA A 687 12.93 32.15 -10.15
C ALA A 687 12.88 31.89 -11.68
N ILE A 688 11.89 32.48 -12.36
CA ILE A 688 11.81 32.53 -13.82
C ILE A 688 12.51 33.83 -14.25
N GLY A 689 13.83 33.78 -14.41
CA GLY A 689 14.68 34.93 -14.77
C GLY A 689 16.14 34.72 -14.36
N PHE A 690 17.00 35.74 -14.58
CA PHE A 690 18.46 35.78 -14.35
C PHE A 690 18.96 35.43 -12.92
N GLU A 691 18.08 35.01 -12.01
CA GLU A 691 18.38 34.75 -10.60
C GLU A 691 18.36 33.26 -10.22
N TRP A 692 18.09 32.34 -11.16
CA TRP A 692 17.98 30.90 -10.84
C TRP A 692 19.21 30.36 -10.13
N GLU A 693 20.42 30.68 -10.60
CA GLU A 693 21.67 30.26 -9.98
C GLU A 693 21.79 30.75 -8.53
N SER A 694 21.46 32.03 -8.29
CA SER A 694 21.51 32.63 -6.96
C SER A 694 20.46 32.04 -6.02
N ARG A 695 19.24 31.79 -6.50
CA ARG A 695 18.14 31.20 -5.71
C ARG A 695 18.35 29.73 -5.42
N ALA A 696 18.85 28.95 -6.36
CA ALA A 696 19.22 27.56 -6.13
C ALA A 696 20.28 27.43 -5.04
N LEU A 697 21.31 28.29 -5.06
CA LEU A 697 22.33 28.34 -4.00
C LEU A 697 21.75 28.80 -2.66
N GLU A 698 20.83 29.77 -2.66
CA GLU A 698 20.13 30.18 -1.44
C GLU A 698 19.31 29.04 -0.82
N PHE A 699 18.57 28.27 -1.63
CA PHE A 699 17.80 27.13 -1.13
C PHE A 699 18.68 26.03 -0.56
N ILE A 700 19.82 25.76 -1.22
CA ILE A 700 20.84 24.85 -0.69
C ILE A 700 21.33 25.36 0.69
N SER A 701 21.57 26.67 0.84
CA SER A 701 21.95 27.28 2.12
C SER A 701 20.85 27.14 3.17
N GLN A 702 19.60 27.48 2.85
CA GLN A 702 18.48 27.44 3.80
C GLN A 702 18.27 26.03 4.36
N VAL A 703 18.24 25.00 3.50
CA VAL A 703 18.06 23.61 3.96
C VAL A 703 19.25 23.12 4.79
N ARG A 704 20.46 23.53 4.41
CA ARG A 704 21.68 23.20 5.16
C ARG A 704 21.66 23.81 6.56
N ASP A 705 21.36 25.10 6.64
CA ASP A 705 21.52 25.93 7.83
C ASP A 705 20.34 25.82 8.82
N ASP A 706 19.18 25.31 8.40
CA ASP A 706 18.01 25.15 9.27
C ASP A 706 18.18 24.02 10.29
N ASP A 707 18.42 24.36 11.56
CA ASP A 707 18.63 23.43 12.67
C ASP A 707 17.39 22.59 13.04
N LYS A 708 16.20 22.93 12.54
CA LYS A 708 14.94 22.24 12.83
C LYS A 708 14.68 21.06 11.90
N ILE A 709 15.45 20.92 10.81
CA ILE A 709 15.36 19.76 9.91
C ILE A 709 16.31 18.67 10.42
N ASP A 710 15.81 17.45 10.57
CA ASP A 710 16.68 16.31 10.90
C ASP A 710 17.68 16.01 9.77
N ALA A 711 18.83 15.43 10.11
CA ALA A 711 19.93 15.21 9.16
C ALA A 711 19.54 14.36 7.93
N LEU A 712 18.60 13.42 8.09
CA LEU A 712 18.15 12.55 7.01
C LEU A 712 17.23 13.32 6.06
N ALA A 713 16.28 14.09 6.59
CA ALA A 713 15.45 14.98 5.79
C ALA A 713 16.28 16.05 5.07
N LYS A 714 17.27 16.66 5.74
CA LYS A 714 18.24 17.58 5.11
C LYS A 714 18.92 16.95 3.90
N TYR A 715 19.45 15.74 4.07
CA TYR A 715 20.12 15.01 2.99
C TYR A 715 19.20 14.80 1.77
N TYR A 716 17.96 14.34 1.99
CA TYR A 716 17.02 14.12 0.90
C TYR A 716 16.62 15.42 0.19
N LEU A 717 16.42 16.50 0.95
CA LEU A 717 16.11 17.82 0.40
C LEU A 717 17.27 18.37 -0.41
N LEU A 718 18.49 18.33 0.12
CA LEU A 718 19.70 18.77 -0.58
C LEU A 718 19.93 17.97 -1.86
N ARG A 719 19.75 16.64 -1.83
CA ARG A 719 19.86 15.80 -3.04
C ARG A 719 18.88 16.23 -4.12
N GLN A 720 17.63 16.52 -3.76
CA GLN A 720 16.61 16.92 -4.72
C GLN A 720 16.85 18.34 -5.26
N ILE A 721 17.21 19.28 -4.40
CA ILE A 721 17.52 20.66 -4.79
C ILE A 721 18.76 20.71 -5.69
N VAL A 722 19.84 19.99 -5.34
CA VAL A 722 21.07 19.94 -6.15
C VAL A 722 20.80 19.30 -7.50
N GLN A 723 20.03 18.21 -7.57
CA GLN A 723 19.67 17.59 -8.85
C GLN A 723 18.85 18.55 -9.72
N ALA A 724 17.87 19.26 -9.14
CA ALA A 724 17.09 20.26 -9.85
C ALA A 724 17.94 21.45 -10.33
N ALA A 725 18.87 21.93 -9.50
CA ALA A 725 19.80 23.01 -9.84
C ALA A 725 20.67 22.65 -11.04
N VAL A 726 21.26 21.44 -11.03
CA VAL A 726 22.08 20.90 -12.11
C VAL A 726 21.27 20.72 -13.39
N ASP A 727 20.05 20.20 -13.30
CA ASP A 727 19.18 19.99 -14.47
C ASP A 727 18.70 21.32 -15.08
N GLY A 728 18.71 22.40 -14.30
CA GLY A 728 18.19 23.70 -14.72
C GLY A 728 19.20 24.78 -15.09
N SER A 729 20.48 24.60 -14.76
CA SER A 729 21.54 25.52 -15.19
C SER A 729 22.81 24.75 -15.53
N PRO A 730 23.32 24.84 -16.77
CA PRO A 730 24.61 24.27 -17.15
C PRO A 730 25.79 24.82 -16.32
N ILE A 731 25.65 26.07 -15.85
CA ILE A 731 26.63 26.72 -14.98
C ILE A 731 26.62 26.01 -13.61
N LEU A 732 25.44 25.79 -13.01
CA LEU A 732 25.32 25.03 -11.77
C LEU A 732 25.68 23.55 -11.95
N ALA A 733 25.46 22.96 -13.13
CA ALA A 733 25.91 21.61 -13.45
C ALA A 733 27.44 21.47 -13.32
N THR A 734 28.16 22.52 -13.68
CA THR A 734 29.61 22.60 -13.55
C THR A 734 30.00 22.82 -12.08
N VAL A 735 29.44 23.83 -11.43
CA VAL A 735 29.76 24.23 -10.05
C VAL A 735 29.37 23.17 -9.01
N LEU A 736 28.26 22.45 -9.21
CA LEU A 736 27.73 21.45 -8.27
C LEU A 736 28.13 20.00 -8.63
N LYS A 737 28.98 19.79 -9.63
CA LYS A 737 29.34 18.45 -10.15
C LYS A 737 29.78 17.50 -9.05
N ASP A 738 30.75 17.92 -8.25
CA ASP A 738 31.33 17.07 -7.19
C ASP A 738 30.34 16.81 -6.07
N TYR A 739 29.49 17.78 -5.75
CA TYR A 739 28.45 17.66 -4.73
C TYR A 739 27.35 16.68 -5.14
N ARG A 740 26.96 16.71 -6.41
CA ARG A 740 26.00 15.76 -6.98
C ARG A 740 26.53 14.33 -6.89
N VAL A 741 27.78 14.09 -7.27
CA VAL A 741 28.41 12.76 -7.21
C VAL A 741 28.41 12.25 -5.77
N LYS A 742 28.89 13.05 -4.82
CA LYS A 742 28.92 12.69 -3.41
C LYS A 742 27.53 12.37 -2.87
N LEU A 743 26.52 13.20 -3.17
CA LEU A 743 25.12 12.97 -2.76
C LEU A 743 24.50 11.71 -3.38
N LEU A 744 25.03 11.19 -4.49
CA LEU A 744 24.60 9.92 -5.06
C LEU A 744 25.34 8.72 -4.45
N GLU A 745 26.64 8.88 -4.16
CA GLU A 745 27.51 7.85 -3.60
C GLU A 745 27.19 7.48 -2.14
N ALA A 746 26.50 8.34 -1.38
CA ALA A 746 26.13 8.04 0.01
C ALA A 746 25.20 6.81 0.15
N GLY A 747 24.62 6.32 -0.96
CA GLY A 747 23.97 5.01 -1.02
C GLY A 747 22.70 4.90 -0.17
N VAL A 748 22.05 6.03 0.12
CA VAL A 748 20.79 6.09 0.85
C VAL A 748 19.64 5.86 -0.15
N ALA A 749 19.02 4.68 -0.07
CA ALA A 749 17.92 4.27 -0.95
C ALA A 749 16.68 5.15 -0.77
N ASN A 750 15.89 5.33 -1.83
CA ASN A 750 14.60 6.02 -1.79
C ASN A 750 13.48 5.02 -2.16
N PRO A 751 12.39 4.85 -1.38
CA PRO A 751 12.06 5.43 -0.07
C PRO A 751 12.33 4.47 1.11
N LEU A 752 13.10 4.90 2.11
CA LEU A 752 13.22 4.17 3.39
C LEU A 752 12.00 4.44 4.28
N ASN A 753 11.52 3.43 5.01
CA ASN A 753 10.43 3.58 5.97
C ASN A 753 10.94 4.20 7.28
N PHE A 754 11.08 5.53 7.29
CA PHE A 754 11.65 6.31 8.40
C PHE A 754 10.76 6.39 9.65
N VAL A 755 9.51 5.94 9.57
CA VAL A 755 8.57 5.92 10.71
C VAL A 755 8.88 4.75 11.66
N ASP A 756 9.62 3.74 11.20
CA ASP A 756 9.98 2.59 12.01
C ASP A 756 11.33 2.81 12.74
N PRO A 757 11.34 3.06 14.06
CA PRO A 757 12.57 3.21 14.86
C PRO A 757 13.40 1.91 14.94
N HIS A 758 12.85 0.78 14.47
CA HIS A 758 13.50 -0.52 14.42
C HIS A 758 14.09 -0.85 13.05
N SER A 759 13.90 -0.02 12.03
CA SER A 759 14.50 -0.26 10.71
C SER A 759 16.03 -0.19 10.75
N THR A 760 16.67 -1.35 10.55
CA THR A 760 18.14 -1.48 10.47
C THR A 760 18.69 -0.64 9.30
N ASP A 761 17.94 -0.54 8.20
CA ASP A 761 18.31 0.26 7.03
C ASP A 761 18.27 1.75 7.32
N ALA A 762 17.27 2.24 8.08
CA ALA A 762 17.21 3.62 8.51
C ALA A 762 18.39 3.98 9.42
N ARG A 763 18.74 3.11 10.39
CA ARG A 763 19.90 3.32 11.28
C ARG A 763 21.22 3.34 10.51
N ASN A 764 21.39 2.43 9.55
CA ASN A 764 22.58 2.39 8.69
C ASN A 764 22.69 3.63 7.81
N ALA A 765 21.56 4.11 7.26
CA ALA A 765 21.50 5.36 6.51
C ALA A 765 21.87 6.56 7.39
N PHE A 766 21.35 6.63 8.61
CA PHE A 766 21.73 7.66 9.60
C PHE A 766 23.23 7.64 9.89
N GLY A 767 23.85 6.47 10.05
CA GLY A 767 25.29 6.34 10.25
C GLY A 767 26.13 6.90 9.09
N ARG A 768 25.72 6.61 7.85
CA ARG A 768 26.39 7.14 6.64
C ARG A 768 26.24 8.65 6.51
N ILE A 769 25.05 9.17 6.82
CA ILE A 769 24.73 10.61 6.73
C ILE A 769 25.44 11.40 7.84
N ARG A 770 25.56 10.83 9.06
CA ARG A 770 26.27 11.50 10.17
C ARG A 770 27.74 11.78 9.86
N ASN A 771 28.35 10.94 9.02
CA ASN A 771 29.73 11.12 8.55
C ASN A 771 29.84 12.07 7.35
N PHE A 772 28.70 12.47 6.76
CA PHE A 772 28.61 13.28 5.56
C PHE A 772 28.82 14.77 5.88
N ARG A 773 30.06 15.15 6.21
CA ARG A 773 30.48 16.51 6.62
C ARG A 773 30.50 17.57 5.50
N LEU A 774 30.08 17.22 4.28
CA LEU A 774 30.29 18.01 3.07
C LEU A 774 29.63 19.40 3.05
N PHE A 775 28.68 19.64 3.96
CA PHE A 775 27.98 20.92 4.06
C PHE A 775 28.31 21.71 5.33
N ASN A 776 29.16 21.22 6.23
CA ASN A 776 29.49 21.93 7.47
C ASN A 776 30.60 22.99 7.31
N ASN A 777 31.11 23.19 6.10
CA ASN A 777 32.02 24.31 5.85
C ASN A 777 31.20 25.61 5.81
N ALA A 778 31.43 26.50 6.78
CA ALA A 778 30.77 27.81 6.84
C ALA A 778 30.94 28.58 5.52
N ASP A 779 32.05 28.37 4.81
CA ASP A 779 32.38 29.04 3.56
C ASP A 779 31.84 28.32 2.31
N PHE A 780 31.09 27.21 2.44
CA PHE A 780 30.64 26.43 1.29
C PHE A 780 29.84 27.26 0.28
N VAL A 781 28.80 27.98 0.72
CA VAL A 781 27.99 28.82 -0.17
C VAL A 781 28.81 29.99 -0.72
N ALA A 782 29.69 30.58 0.10
CA ALA A 782 30.59 31.64 -0.35
C ALA A 782 31.57 31.15 -1.43
N SER A 783 32.07 29.91 -1.32
CA SER A 783 32.95 29.28 -2.30
C SER A 783 32.23 29.00 -3.61
N LEU A 784 31.00 28.48 -3.58
CA LEU A 784 30.20 28.28 -4.78
C LEU A 784 29.79 29.61 -5.43
N GLN A 785 29.46 30.63 -4.62
CA GLN A 785 29.17 31.97 -5.13
C GLN A 785 30.41 32.62 -5.75
N LYS A 786 31.59 32.38 -5.19
CA LYS A 786 32.86 32.83 -5.76
C LYS A 786 33.14 32.13 -7.08
N GLU A 787 33.03 30.80 -7.14
CA GLU A 787 33.17 30.02 -8.37
C GLU A 787 32.16 30.47 -9.44
N LEU A 788 30.92 30.74 -9.04
CA LEU A 788 29.87 31.27 -9.91
C LEU A 788 30.15 32.71 -10.40
N LYS A 789 30.91 33.52 -9.64
CA LYS A 789 31.35 34.86 -10.05
C LYS A 789 32.57 34.80 -10.97
N ASP A 790 33.45 33.83 -10.75
CA ASP A 790 34.69 33.64 -11.50
C ASP A 790 34.45 32.98 -12.87
N LEU A 791 33.28 32.34 -13.07
CA LEU A 791 32.86 31.84 -14.38
C LEU A 791 32.53 33.01 -15.33
N PRO A 792 33.02 32.98 -16.58
CA PRO A 792 32.80 34.06 -17.53
C PRO A 792 31.31 34.27 -17.79
N ARG A 793 30.80 35.42 -17.33
CA ARG A 793 29.47 35.92 -17.71
C ARG A 793 29.67 36.88 -18.88
N PRO A 794 28.90 36.79 -19.97
CA PRO A 794 28.94 37.82 -21.00
C PRO A 794 28.59 39.17 -20.36
N ASP A 795 29.48 40.16 -20.49
CA ASP A 795 29.30 41.48 -19.90
C ASP A 795 28.07 42.14 -20.53
N THR A 796 27.03 42.35 -19.73
CA THR A 796 25.65 42.57 -20.19
C THR A 796 25.40 43.95 -20.82
N GLY A 797 26.44 44.75 -21.08
CA GLY A 797 26.31 46.12 -21.55
C GLY A 797 26.74 46.40 -23.00
N SER A 798 27.35 45.45 -23.71
CA SER A 798 27.81 45.68 -25.09
C SER A 798 27.33 44.58 -26.02
N ILE A 799 26.47 44.94 -26.97
CA ILE A 799 25.89 44.02 -27.95
C ILE A 799 26.73 44.13 -29.23
N PHE A 800 27.34 43.01 -29.62
CA PHE A 800 28.17 42.93 -30.82
C PHE A 800 27.40 42.21 -31.94
N TYR A 801 27.30 42.86 -33.11
CA TYR A 801 26.66 42.31 -34.29
C TYR A 801 27.73 41.83 -35.28
N PRO A 802 27.60 40.63 -35.89
CA PRO A 802 28.47 40.24 -36.98
C PRO A 802 28.16 41.13 -38.18
N ALA A 803 29.14 41.89 -38.67
CA ALA A 803 28.89 42.91 -39.68
C ALA A 803 29.39 42.54 -41.08
N ALA A 804 30.55 41.86 -41.17
CA ALA A 804 31.06 41.37 -42.44
C ALA A 804 32.22 40.37 -42.26
N VAL A 805 32.45 39.54 -43.28
CA VAL A 805 33.71 38.80 -43.51
C VAL A 805 34.51 39.63 -44.51
N VAL A 806 35.71 40.07 -44.11
CA VAL A 806 36.55 40.93 -44.96
C VAL A 806 37.79 40.15 -45.39
N ASN A 807 37.99 39.98 -46.71
CA ASN A 807 39.18 39.33 -47.27
C ASN A 807 40.25 40.41 -47.57
N PRO A 808 41.44 40.36 -46.95
CA PRO A 808 42.41 41.46 -46.99
C PRO A 808 43.20 41.61 -48.31
N ASN A 809 42.87 40.89 -49.38
CA ASN A 809 43.64 40.90 -50.64
C ASN A 809 43.25 42.00 -51.66
N LEU A 810 42.58 43.08 -51.24
CA LEU A 810 42.18 44.16 -52.16
C LEU A 810 42.62 45.53 -51.63
N ASP A 811 43.60 46.12 -52.33
CA ASP A 811 43.99 47.52 -52.15
C ASP A 811 42.85 48.44 -52.61
N GLY A 812 42.21 49.13 -51.66
CA GLY A 812 41.24 50.19 -51.92
C GLY A 812 39.77 49.77 -51.71
N LEU A 813 39.11 50.49 -50.79
CA LEU A 813 37.66 50.53 -50.49
C LEU A 813 36.89 49.21 -50.73
N ILE A 814 36.69 48.47 -49.64
CA ILE A 814 35.94 47.21 -49.63
C ILE A 814 34.44 47.52 -49.52
N PRO A 815 33.61 47.25 -50.55
CA PRO A 815 32.17 47.36 -50.42
C PRO A 815 31.65 46.24 -49.51
N ILE A 816 30.85 46.61 -48.52
CA ILE A 816 30.19 45.65 -47.62
C ILE A 816 29.09 44.94 -48.41
N ALA A 817 29.21 43.62 -48.62
CA ALA A 817 28.08 42.80 -49.02
C ALA A 817 27.23 42.49 -47.78
N GLY A 818 26.37 43.42 -47.37
CA GLY A 818 25.55 43.29 -46.17
C GLY A 818 24.48 44.38 -46.08
N ASP A 819 23.35 43.99 -45.48
CA ASP A 819 22.12 44.75 -45.30
C ASP A 819 22.36 46.18 -44.78
N SER A 820 21.68 47.18 -45.33
CA SER A 820 21.85 48.61 -45.02
C SER A 820 21.37 49.00 -43.61
N SER A 821 21.02 48.02 -42.78
CA SER A 821 20.42 48.17 -41.45
C SER A 821 21.40 48.21 -40.28
N ILE A 822 22.71 48.09 -40.51
CA ILE A 822 23.72 48.14 -39.44
C ILE A 822 24.03 49.61 -39.10
N GLY A 823 23.74 50.03 -37.87
CA GLY A 823 24.00 51.40 -37.38
C GLY A 823 25.49 51.76 -37.24
N ASP A 824 25.77 53.02 -36.95
CA ASP A 824 27.13 53.51 -36.68
C ASP A 824 27.64 52.99 -35.33
N GLY A 825 28.94 52.67 -35.23
CA GLY A 825 29.49 52.04 -34.03
C GLY A 825 30.98 51.71 -34.12
N ASP A 826 31.54 51.24 -33.01
CA ASP A 826 32.94 50.85 -32.92
C ASP A 826 33.14 49.45 -33.51
N LEU A 827 34.07 49.30 -34.45
CA LEU A 827 34.45 48.03 -35.06
C LEU A 827 35.39 47.28 -34.14
N HIS A 828 35.18 45.97 -34.01
CA HIS A 828 36.00 45.09 -33.20
C HIS A 828 36.34 43.82 -33.99
N TYR A 829 37.53 43.26 -33.76
CA TYR A 829 37.84 41.89 -34.18
C TYR A 829 38.00 40.98 -32.97
N LEU A 830 37.63 39.71 -33.13
CA LEU A 830 37.80 38.71 -32.08
C LEU A 830 39.19 38.07 -32.22
N ASP A 831 40.13 38.48 -31.38
CA ASP A 831 41.44 37.83 -31.29
C ASP A 831 41.27 36.49 -30.54
N THR A 832 41.51 35.39 -31.23
CA THR A 832 41.43 34.03 -30.68
C THR A 832 42.81 33.40 -30.46
N SER A 833 43.89 34.16 -30.65
CA SER A 833 45.26 33.64 -30.54
C SER A 833 45.71 33.37 -29.10
N GLY A 834 45.06 34.00 -28.11
CA GLY A 834 45.27 33.74 -26.69
C GLY A 834 44.40 32.61 -26.13
N PRO A 835 44.68 32.11 -24.90
CA PRO A 835 43.87 31.09 -24.22
C PRO A 835 42.45 31.56 -23.88
N ARG A 836 42.18 32.86 -24.04
CA ARG A 836 40.86 33.49 -23.88
C ARG A 836 40.64 34.42 -25.08
N PRO A 837 39.58 34.23 -25.87
CA PRO A 837 39.23 35.16 -26.94
C PRO A 837 38.95 36.57 -26.39
N GLN A 838 39.42 37.61 -27.07
CA GLN A 838 39.18 39.00 -26.69
C GLN A 838 38.72 39.84 -27.90
N PHE A 839 37.70 40.67 -27.72
CA PHE A 839 37.32 41.65 -28.72
C PHE A 839 38.25 42.87 -28.62
N VAL A 840 38.98 43.14 -29.69
CA VAL A 840 39.91 44.27 -29.77
C VAL A 840 39.32 45.31 -30.70
N PRO A 841 39.20 46.59 -30.29
CA PRO A 841 38.68 47.64 -31.13
C PRO A 841 39.63 47.89 -32.30
N ILE A 842 39.08 48.02 -33.51
CA ILE A 842 39.86 48.17 -34.74
C ILE A 842 39.50 49.35 -35.59
N GLY A 843 38.44 50.07 -35.24
CA GLY A 843 37.97 51.19 -36.04
C GLY A 843 36.56 51.62 -35.66
N LYS A 844 35.93 52.40 -36.54
CA LYS A 844 34.52 52.82 -36.43
C LYS A 844 33.82 52.72 -37.78
N LYS A 845 32.52 52.44 -37.75
CA LYS A 845 31.62 52.56 -38.89
C LYS A 845 30.83 53.87 -38.76
N GLN A 846 30.88 54.69 -39.81
CA GLN A 846 30.07 55.91 -39.94
C GLN A 846 29.40 55.91 -41.33
N GLY A 847 28.08 55.79 -41.36
CA GLY A 847 27.31 55.55 -42.58
C GLY A 847 27.79 54.31 -43.33
N ALA A 848 28.17 54.49 -44.59
CA ALA A 848 28.72 53.44 -45.46
C ALA A 848 30.26 53.33 -45.40
N GLN A 849 30.94 54.20 -44.64
CA GLN A 849 32.40 54.19 -44.50
C GLN A 849 32.83 53.39 -43.25
N LEU A 850 33.91 52.63 -43.40
CA LEU A 850 34.63 51.97 -42.31
C LEU A 850 35.98 52.67 -42.15
N ASP A 851 36.23 53.25 -40.98
CA ASP A 851 37.49 53.91 -40.64
C ASP A 851 38.26 53.01 -39.66
N PHE A 852 39.39 52.45 -40.10
CA PHE A 852 40.20 51.53 -39.31
C PHE A 852 41.38 52.26 -38.65
N GLU A 853 41.72 51.90 -37.42
CA GLU A 853 42.91 52.46 -36.78
C GLU A 853 44.18 52.05 -37.54
N LYS A 854 44.97 53.05 -37.97
CA LYS A 854 46.16 52.87 -38.84
C LYS A 854 47.17 51.82 -38.35
N LYS A 855 47.30 51.64 -37.04
CA LYS A 855 48.17 50.63 -36.40
C LYS A 855 47.81 49.17 -36.71
N ILE A 856 46.57 48.91 -37.12
CA ILE A 856 46.07 47.55 -37.37
C ILE A 856 46.29 47.14 -38.82
N LEU A 857 46.22 48.10 -39.75
CA LEU A 857 46.58 47.91 -41.16
C LEU A 857 48.06 47.51 -41.31
N GLU A 858 48.94 47.98 -40.41
CA GLU A 858 50.37 47.65 -40.42
C GLU A 858 50.70 46.24 -39.87
N LYS A 859 49.81 45.62 -39.09
CA LYS A 859 50.10 44.35 -38.38
C LYS A 859 49.84 43.07 -39.19
N ARG A 860 49.38 43.13 -40.45
CA ARG A 860 49.04 41.95 -41.29
C ARG A 860 48.38 40.82 -40.49
N VAL A 861 47.39 41.15 -39.68
CA VAL A 861 46.63 40.15 -38.92
C VAL A 861 45.69 39.45 -39.93
N PRO A 862 45.64 38.11 -39.97
CA PRO A 862 44.68 37.39 -40.80
C PRO A 862 43.28 37.64 -40.23
N MET A 863 42.60 38.66 -40.74
CA MET A 863 41.25 39.01 -40.30
C MET A 863 40.26 38.14 -41.06
N GLU A 864 39.62 37.19 -40.35
CA GLU A 864 38.62 36.33 -40.97
C GLU A 864 37.19 36.77 -40.68
N ILE A 865 36.90 37.47 -39.56
CA ILE A 865 35.54 37.93 -39.23
C ILE A 865 35.57 39.27 -38.47
N LEU A 866 34.75 40.24 -38.91
CA LEU A 866 34.68 41.60 -38.38
C LEU A 866 33.32 41.85 -37.70
N TRP A 867 33.35 42.32 -36.45
CA TRP A 867 32.17 42.55 -35.62
C TRP A 867 31.97 44.05 -35.40
N VAL A 868 30.74 44.56 -35.52
CA VAL A 868 30.39 45.93 -35.14
C VAL A 868 29.79 45.89 -33.74
N GLY A 869 30.46 46.53 -32.79
CA GLY A 869 29.89 46.81 -31.48
C GLY A 869 29.08 48.10 -31.56
N VAL A 870 27.77 48.01 -31.31
CA VAL A 870 26.95 49.22 -31.11
C VAL A 870 26.75 49.34 -29.61
N ARG A 871 27.43 50.31 -28.99
CA ARG A 871 27.08 50.72 -27.63
C ARG A 871 25.72 51.41 -27.71
N LYS A 872 24.72 50.84 -27.06
CA LYS A 872 23.47 51.54 -26.76
C LYS A 872 23.67 52.39 -25.52
#